data_AF-A0AAD7V8G6-F1
#
_entry.id   AF-A0AAD7V8G6-F1
#
_cell.length_a   1.000
_cell.length_b   1.000
_cell.length_c   1.000
_cell.angle_alpha   90.00
_cell.angle_beta   90.00
_cell.angle_gamma   90.00
#
_symmetry.space_group_name_H-M   'P 1'
#
loop_
_entity.id
_entity.type
_entity.pdbx_description
1 polymer ?
#
loop_
_entity_poly.entity_id
_entity_poly.type
_entity_poly.pdbx_seq_one_letter_code
_entity_poly.pdbx_strand_id
1 'polypeptide(L)'
;MLRSKAFVKRTRKGNVVKVVKEHYLRDDITCSSAACKACEQQSLPILSANPRKSELADRPHYVIPDTNVFMNQLDIMEHPSIKDVIVLQTVREELRHLSLAVYNRLNAILADKNRRFYLFANEHHRDTFLEKLKDETPNDRNDRAIRVATQWYTNHLKESGILTIMLSDDRANREKAASMGVKSQSVRDYVRGMKDVPELLDMLAAPKSETTEADKIVFEEHLSPAHIANGMKKGTLIQGSLNVSQHNVLEATIVGNVDGEPKTIYILGRKNMNRSIQGDIVAVELLPRDQWKKSTSLAVEDEEDEEKMHGEMDAVMTEANAMDKDEVGEPTGKVVGLIRKRWRPYCGFIVKNSVHSSEGSTAAERVIFRALDRRIPPIKIKTTQAHSLLGNRIVVSIDSWPVNSVHPMGHFVKTLGSSGDKETETEVLLLEHDVPYQEFSKRVLDDLPAEGDDWVVTEKHLTTENRRDLRHLNICSIDPPGCTDIDDALHVRPLENGNYEIGVHIADVTYFVKPGQAMDTEAANRGTTVYLVDKRIDMLPALLGTNLCSLRSNVERLAFSCIWELTKDAEIVNVDFTKSVIRSKHSFTYDEAQTRIDDERMQDDVTKGIRILNELAKKLRKKRIERGALTLSSPEVRFNLENDSQDPVDVEMKELKETNALVEEFMLLANISVAQKIFSHFPMSALLRKHGSPPVNNFDTLRKALGEVGITLNVESSKALADSLDAAVLPNDAYFNKLVRIMTTRCMMQAQYFCSGTESEAEFRHYGLATPIYTHFTSPIRRYSDVIVHRLLQASIDPDVTYGQELTDKTKMKELCDVLNHRHRMAQMAGRSSVELYTNMFFKNKTLVEEGRVIRILKNGFVVLVPRFGIESIVYTSKGPDEPSVFIYDEEKNALIAGDVIIKMFDTVKVEIKVEGDETGMRQKMRMSLVYPQVPGLEPSDQSGKKRKAQETKNGDQNTKRQAKAKVAA
;
A
#
# COMPACT_ATOMS: atom_id res chain seq x y z
N MET A 1 -2.64 26.90 -40.92
CA MET A 1 -3.92 26.78 -41.65
C MET A 1 -5.04 26.45 -40.68
N LEU A 2 -6.22 27.11 -40.77
CA LEU A 2 -7.37 26.81 -39.91
C LEU A 2 -8.31 25.79 -40.58
N ARG A 3 -8.76 24.79 -39.83
CA ARG A 3 -9.78 23.79 -40.21
C ARG A 3 -10.88 23.74 -39.15
N SER A 4 -12.01 23.11 -39.47
CA SER A 4 -13.11 22.86 -38.51
C SER A 4 -13.29 21.37 -38.25
N LYS A 5 -13.26 20.95 -36.98
CA LYS A 5 -13.56 19.57 -36.55
C LYS A 5 -14.96 19.51 -35.94
N ALA A 6 -15.88 18.84 -36.63
CA ALA A 6 -17.25 18.63 -36.16
C ALA A 6 -17.48 17.18 -35.70
N PHE A 7 -18.07 16.99 -34.53
CA PHE A 7 -18.45 15.67 -34.02
C PHE A 7 -19.73 15.74 -33.20
N VAL A 8 -20.38 14.60 -33.03
CA VAL A 8 -21.63 14.47 -32.28
C VAL A 8 -21.32 13.83 -30.93
N LYS A 9 -21.75 14.44 -29.83
CA LYS A 9 -21.60 13.89 -28.49
C LYS A 9 -22.95 13.70 -27.81
N ARG A 10 -23.11 12.60 -27.09
CA ARG A 10 -24.25 12.41 -26.18
C ARG A 10 -23.92 13.05 -24.84
N THR A 11 -24.82 13.88 -24.33
CA THR A 11 -24.71 14.51 -23.02
C THR A 11 -25.06 13.52 -21.90
N ARG A 12 -24.67 13.83 -20.65
CA ARG A 12 -25.06 13.03 -19.47
C ARG A 12 -26.58 12.85 -19.33
N LYS A 13 -27.39 13.80 -19.85
CA LYS A 13 -28.86 13.74 -19.86
C LYS A 13 -29.42 12.93 -21.05
N GLY A 14 -28.57 12.35 -21.89
CA GLY A 14 -28.97 11.55 -23.04
C GLY A 14 -29.17 12.33 -24.34
N ASN A 15 -29.16 13.68 -24.32
CA ASN A 15 -29.32 14.52 -25.51
C ASN A 15 -28.12 14.41 -26.44
N VAL A 16 -28.37 14.46 -27.74
CA VAL A 16 -27.34 14.41 -28.79
C VAL A 16 -27.03 15.83 -29.24
N VAL A 17 -25.77 16.27 -29.13
CA VAL A 17 -25.34 17.64 -29.45
C VAL A 17 -24.22 17.61 -30.47
N LYS A 18 -24.32 18.42 -31.53
CA LYS A 18 -23.24 18.67 -32.49
C LYS A 18 -22.27 19.69 -31.91
N VAL A 19 -21.00 19.33 -31.84
CA VAL A 19 -19.90 20.20 -31.40
C VAL A 19 -19.02 20.51 -32.60
N VAL A 20 -18.75 21.78 -32.83
CA VAL A 20 -17.80 22.25 -33.85
C VAL A 20 -16.67 22.96 -33.12
N LYS A 21 -15.44 22.56 -33.39
CA LYS A 21 -14.23 23.19 -32.85
C LYS A 21 -13.33 23.66 -33.97
N GLU A 22 -12.69 24.79 -33.77
CA GLU A 22 -11.55 25.22 -34.58
C GLU A 22 -10.38 24.25 -34.38
N HIS A 23 -9.64 23.99 -35.46
CA HIS A 23 -8.49 23.09 -35.46
C HIS A 23 -7.37 23.72 -36.28
N TYR A 24 -6.32 24.17 -35.61
CA TYR A 24 -5.18 24.84 -36.22
C TYR A 24 -4.12 23.82 -36.66
N LEU A 25 -3.69 23.95 -37.91
CA LEU A 25 -2.57 23.24 -38.51
C LEU A 25 -1.35 24.17 -38.57
N ARG A 26 -0.22 23.61 -38.17
CA ARG A 26 1.05 24.28 -37.90
C ARG A 26 2.17 23.66 -38.75
N ASP A 27 3.13 24.50 -39.08
CA ASP A 27 4.32 24.15 -39.87
C ASP A 27 5.60 24.16 -39.00
N ASP A 28 5.49 24.56 -37.73
CA ASP A 28 6.59 24.72 -36.77
C ASP A 28 6.69 23.56 -35.76
N ILE A 29 6.08 22.42 -36.06
CA ILE A 29 6.17 21.21 -35.23
C ILE A 29 7.41 20.40 -35.66
N THR A 30 8.44 20.41 -34.82
CA THR A 30 9.73 19.75 -35.08
C THR A 30 9.65 18.23 -34.98
N CYS A 31 10.54 17.49 -35.66
CA CYS A 31 10.63 16.03 -35.52
C CYS A 31 11.37 15.55 -34.26
N SER A 32 12.05 16.46 -33.54
CA SER A 32 12.88 16.20 -32.33
C SER A 32 14.03 15.20 -32.51
N SER A 33 14.46 14.94 -33.75
CA SER A 33 15.64 14.12 -34.05
C SER A 33 16.92 14.94 -34.04
N ALA A 34 17.92 14.50 -33.30
CA ALA A 34 19.26 15.10 -33.32
C ALA A 34 20.01 14.89 -34.67
N ALA A 35 19.56 13.96 -35.52
CA ALA A 35 20.11 13.77 -36.86
C ALA A 35 19.44 14.65 -37.92
N CYS A 36 18.31 15.28 -37.60
CA CYS A 36 17.57 16.10 -38.55
C CYS A 36 18.29 17.44 -38.80
N LYS A 37 18.44 17.78 -40.08
CA LYS A 37 19.00 19.06 -40.54
C LYS A 37 17.94 20.03 -41.09
N ALA A 38 16.70 19.56 -41.26
CA ALA A 38 15.61 20.32 -41.88
C ALA A 38 14.74 21.08 -40.85
N CYS A 39 14.58 20.55 -39.64
CA CYS A 39 13.81 21.21 -38.59
C CYS A 39 14.65 22.26 -37.86
N GLU A 40 14.10 23.45 -37.69
CA GLU A 40 14.64 24.46 -36.78
C GLU A 40 14.28 24.07 -35.33
N GLN A 41 15.23 23.46 -34.63
CA GLN A 41 15.00 22.92 -33.28
C GLN A 41 14.93 24.07 -32.27
N GLN A 42 13.73 24.37 -31.77
CA GLN A 42 13.52 25.38 -30.71
C GLN A 42 14.02 24.90 -29.33
N SER A 43 14.20 23.60 -29.15
CA SER A 43 14.65 22.95 -27.92
C SER A 43 15.63 21.83 -28.22
N LEU A 44 16.40 21.41 -27.22
CA LEU A 44 17.29 20.24 -27.36
C LEU A 44 16.52 19.01 -27.87
N PRO A 45 16.97 18.35 -28.94
CA PRO A 45 16.32 17.18 -29.50
C PRO A 45 16.25 16.05 -28.46
N ILE A 46 15.10 15.37 -28.40
CA ILE A 46 14.88 14.25 -27.47
C ILE A 46 15.40 12.93 -28.06
N LEU A 47 15.27 12.74 -29.38
CA LEU A 47 15.66 11.51 -30.06
C LEU A 47 17.13 11.57 -30.48
N SER A 48 17.86 10.46 -30.23
CA SER A 48 19.28 10.32 -30.51
C SER A 48 19.59 10.36 -32.01
N ALA A 49 20.74 10.91 -32.40
CA ALA A 49 21.25 10.81 -33.77
C ALA A 49 21.76 9.38 -34.10
N ASN A 50 22.05 8.60 -33.07
CA ASN A 50 22.53 7.21 -33.17
C ASN A 50 21.58 6.28 -32.40
N PRO A 51 20.34 6.05 -32.90
CA PRO A 51 19.45 5.09 -32.28
C PRO A 51 19.96 3.65 -32.49
N ARG A 52 19.34 2.70 -31.78
CA ARG A 52 19.70 1.28 -31.84
C ARG A 52 19.53 0.71 -33.26
N LYS A 53 20.34 -0.28 -33.59
CA LYS A 53 20.17 -1.17 -34.76
C LYS A 53 19.62 -2.53 -34.29
N SER A 54 18.83 -3.21 -35.11
CA SER A 54 18.39 -4.59 -34.82
C SER A 54 18.71 -5.52 -35.98
N GLU A 55 18.69 -6.84 -35.77
CA GLU A 55 18.85 -7.78 -36.91
C GLU A 55 17.73 -7.62 -37.95
N LEU A 56 16.57 -7.13 -37.53
CA LEU A 56 15.42 -6.84 -38.39
C LEU A 56 15.53 -5.49 -39.11
N ALA A 57 16.41 -4.62 -38.64
CA ALA A 57 16.72 -3.31 -39.21
C ALA A 57 18.21 -3.03 -39.07
N ASP A 58 18.94 -3.40 -40.13
CA ASP A 58 20.38 -3.22 -40.32
C ASP A 58 20.87 -1.76 -40.20
N ARG A 59 19.94 -0.80 -40.19
CA ARG A 59 20.19 0.63 -40.00
C ARG A 59 19.59 1.15 -38.70
N PRO A 60 20.16 2.23 -38.11
CA PRO A 60 19.60 2.88 -36.94
C PRO A 60 18.13 3.25 -37.17
N HIS A 61 17.25 2.99 -36.21
CA HIS A 61 15.82 3.23 -36.40
C HIS A 61 15.12 3.86 -35.20
N TYR A 62 14.06 4.62 -35.48
CA TYR A 62 13.06 5.03 -34.50
C TYR A 62 11.83 4.13 -34.54
N VAL A 63 11.15 4.03 -33.40
CA VAL A 63 9.96 3.19 -33.24
C VAL A 63 8.72 4.07 -33.11
N ILE A 64 7.66 3.75 -33.85
CA ILE A 64 6.37 4.45 -33.79
C ILE A 64 5.28 3.43 -33.41
N PRO A 65 4.93 3.31 -32.12
CA PRO A 65 3.96 2.30 -31.67
C PRO A 65 2.51 2.74 -31.90
N ASP A 66 1.68 1.75 -32.23
CA ASP A 66 0.23 1.84 -32.30
C ASP A 66 -0.42 1.85 -30.90
N THR A 67 -1.68 2.26 -30.81
CA THR A 67 -2.47 2.30 -29.57
C THR A 67 -2.53 0.94 -28.87
N ASN A 68 -2.74 -0.14 -29.64
CA ASN A 68 -2.79 -1.50 -29.10
C ASN A 68 -1.47 -1.95 -28.47
N VAL A 69 -0.34 -1.41 -28.94
CA VAL A 69 0.97 -1.72 -28.37
C VAL A 69 1.10 -1.15 -26.97
N PHE A 70 0.70 0.10 -26.74
CA PHE A 70 0.68 0.65 -25.38
C PHE A 70 -0.40 0.02 -24.48
N MET A 71 -1.52 -0.42 -25.05
CA MET A 71 -2.57 -1.08 -24.26
C MET A 71 -2.15 -2.45 -23.74
N ASN A 72 -1.42 -3.22 -24.54
CA ASN A 72 -1.13 -4.62 -24.25
C ASN A 72 0.33 -4.88 -23.87
N GLN A 73 1.28 -4.03 -24.29
CA GLN A 73 2.72 -4.25 -24.18
C GLN A 73 3.43 -3.05 -23.52
N LEU A 74 2.75 -2.36 -22.59
CA LEU A 74 3.30 -1.19 -21.91
C LEU A 74 4.56 -1.53 -21.09
N ASP A 75 4.57 -2.70 -20.46
CA ASP A 75 5.70 -3.16 -19.64
C ASP A 75 6.97 -3.30 -20.49
N ILE A 76 6.86 -3.75 -21.74
CA ILE A 76 7.96 -3.74 -22.72
C ILE A 76 8.39 -2.30 -23.06
N MET A 77 7.44 -1.39 -23.25
CA MET A 77 7.75 0.03 -23.55
C MET A 77 8.42 0.74 -22.36
N GLU A 78 8.20 0.25 -21.14
CA GLU A 78 8.87 0.70 -19.92
C GLU A 78 10.24 0.03 -19.69
N HIS A 79 10.62 -0.95 -20.51
CA HIS A 79 11.95 -1.55 -20.40
C HIS A 79 13.05 -0.54 -20.81
N PRO A 80 14.16 -0.39 -20.06
CA PRO A 80 15.22 0.59 -20.37
C PRO A 80 15.87 0.40 -21.74
N SER A 81 15.82 -0.81 -22.28
CA SER A 81 16.36 -1.15 -23.61
C SER A 81 15.55 -0.61 -24.79
N ILE A 82 14.30 -0.18 -24.56
CA ILE A 82 13.45 0.45 -25.56
C ILE A 82 13.59 1.98 -25.42
N LYS A 83 14.24 2.59 -26.40
CA LYS A 83 14.51 4.03 -26.46
C LYS A 83 14.27 4.55 -27.87
N ASP A 84 14.22 5.88 -28.01
CA ASP A 84 14.06 6.58 -29.28
C ASP A 84 12.69 6.26 -29.94
N VAL A 85 11.64 6.48 -29.14
CA VAL A 85 10.25 6.15 -29.46
C VAL A 85 9.47 7.43 -29.75
N ILE A 86 8.74 7.45 -30.87
CA ILE A 86 7.84 8.54 -31.25
C ILE A 86 6.42 8.14 -30.87
N VAL A 87 5.84 8.87 -29.92
CA VAL A 87 4.47 8.74 -29.48
C VAL A 87 3.62 9.75 -30.24
N LEU A 88 2.62 9.29 -30.98
CA LEU A 88 1.73 10.19 -31.71
C LEU A 88 0.65 10.76 -30.79
N GLN A 89 0.26 12.03 -31.01
CA GLN A 89 -0.84 12.66 -30.29
C GLN A 89 -2.15 11.87 -30.45
N THR A 90 -2.46 11.34 -31.64
CA THR A 90 -3.62 10.48 -31.86
C THR A 90 -3.64 9.28 -30.90
N VAL A 91 -2.51 8.58 -30.78
CA VAL A 91 -2.35 7.40 -29.92
C VAL A 91 -2.53 7.79 -28.45
N ARG A 92 -1.86 8.86 -28.01
CA ARG A 92 -1.95 9.36 -26.63
C ARG A 92 -3.37 9.78 -26.25
N GLU A 93 -4.10 10.45 -27.15
CA GLU A 93 -5.49 10.87 -26.93
C GLU A 93 -6.45 9.67 -26.88
N GLU A 94 -6.23 8.68 -27.74
CA GLU A 94 -7.02 7.43 -27.74
C GLU A 94 -6.83 6.65 -26.43
N LEU A 95 -5.58 6.52 -25.96
CA LEU A 95 -5.27 5.89 -24.68
C LEU A 95 -5.95 6.58 -23.50
N ARG A 96 -6.06 7.91 -23.51
CA ARG A 96 -6.78 8.67 -22.47
C ARG A 96 -8.25 8.22 -22.34
N HIS A 97 -8.87 7.86 -23.45
CA HIS A 97 -10.25 7.41 -23.50
C HIS A 97 -10.41 5.91 -23.20
N LEU A 98 -9.44 5.08 -23.62
CA LEU A 98 -9.46 3.64 -23.41
C LEU A 98 -9.05 3.23 -21.99
N SER A 99 -7.95 3.80 -21.48
CA SER A 99 -7.39 3.47 -20.17
C SER A 99 -6.58 4.64 -19.60
N LEU A 100 -7.18 5.34 -18.61
CA LEU A 100 -6.51 6.44 -17.92
C LEU A 100 -5.22 5.99 -17.19
N ALA A 101 -5.17 4.74 -16.73
CA ALA A 101 -3.98 4.17 -16.07
C ALA A 101 -2.80 4.04 -17.05
N VAL A 102 -3.04 3.48 -18.24
CA VAL A 102 -2.04 3.39 -19.32
C VAL A 102 -1.62 4.78 -19.80
N TYR A 103 -2.57 5.70 -19.94
CA TYR A 103 -2.30 7.09 -20.28
C TYR A 103 -1.37 7.78 -19.27
N ASN A 104 -1.61 7.59 -17.98
CA ASN A 104 -0.78 8.18 -16.92
C ASN A 104 0.64 7.60 -16.92
N ARG A 105 0.77 6.27 -17.05
CA ARG A 105 2.08 5.60 -17.21
C ARG A 105 2.84 6.11 -18.43
N LEU A 106 2.19 6.21 -19.60
CA LEU A 106 2.79 6.80 -20.80
C LEU A 106 3.24 8.25 -20.60
N ASN A 107 2.46 9.07 -19.89
CA ASN A 107 2.86 10.44 -19.57
C ASN A 107 4.08 10.48 -18.63
N ALA A 108 4.22 9.54 -17.71
CA ALA A 108 5.40 9.41 -16.87
C ALA A 108 6.64 9.09 -17.71
N ILE A 109 6.53 8.17 -18.68
CA ILE A 109 7.60 7.86 -19.64
C ILE A 109 7.98 9.10 -20.46
N LEU A 110 6.98 9.84 -20.97
CA LEU A 110 7.20 11.08 -21.73
C LEU A 110 7.83 12.19 -20.91
N ALA A 111 7.64 12.20 -19.59
CA ALA A 111 8.23 13.20 -18.69
C ALA A 111 9.72 12.91 -18.39
N ASP A 112 10.14 11.65 -18.45
CA ASP A 112 11.55 11.27 -18.27
C ASP A 112 12.34 11.36 -19.57
N LYS A 113 13.18 12.40 -19.67
CA LYS A 113 14.03 12.65 -20.84
C LYS A 113 15.05 11.53 -21.11
N ASN A 114 15.44 10.75 -20.09
CA ASN A 114 16.40 9.64 -20.26
C ASN A 114 15.81 8.46 -21.04
N ARG A 115 14.47 8.34 -21.05
CA ARG A 115 13.73 7.33 -21.83
C ARG A 115 13.76 7.62 -23.32
N ARG A 116 13.95 8.89 -23.71
CA ARG A 116 13.89 9.37 -25.10
C ARG A 116 12.59 8.99 -25.81
N PHE A 117 11.47 9.32 -25.18
CA PHE A 117 10.14 9.24 -25.78
C PHE A 117 9.71 10.66 -26.18
N TYR A 118 9.32 10.84 -27.43
CA TYR A 118 8.90 12.13 -27.96
C TYR A 118 7.43 12.13 -28.35
N LEU A 119 6.65 13.06 -27.81
CA LEU A 119 5.26 13.28 -28.23
C LEU A 119 5.22 14.15 -29.48
N PHE A 120 4.89 13.56 -30.63
CA PHE A 120 4.71 14.28 -31.88
C PHE A 120 3.24 14.67 -32.07
N ALA A 121 3.01 15.98 -32.24
CA ALA A 121 1.68 16.57 -32.40
C ALA A 121 1.12 16.39 -33.83
N ASN A 122 0.98 15.14 -34.27
CA ASN A 122 0.58 14.79 -35.64
C ASN A 122 -0.80 15.31 -36.05
N GLU A 123 -1.71 15.54 -35.09
CA GLU A 123 -3.00 16.16 -35.36
C GLU A 123 -2.89 17.64 -35.70
N HIS A 124 -1.84 18.33 -35.23
CA HIS A 124 -1.63 19.75 -35.52
C HIS A 124 -0.58 20.00 -36.60
N HIS A 125 0.19 18.99 -37.00
CA HIS A 125 1.19 19.13 -38.05
C HIS A 125 0.52 19.09 -39.44
N ARG A 126 0.78 20.10 -40.27
CA ARG A 126 0.10 20.30 -41.56
C ARG A 126 0.17 19.09 -42.48
N ASP A 127 1.32 18.46 -42.62
CA ASP A 127 1.51 17.34 -43.56
C ASP A 127 0.99 15.99 -43.06
N THR A 128 0.73 15.85 -41.75
CA THR A 128 0.31 14.58 -41.15
C THR A 128 -1.14 14.59 -40.70
N PHE A 129 -1.78 15.75 -40.68
CA PHE A 129 -3.19 15.86 -40.33
C PHE A 129 -4.09 15.20 -41.38
N LEU A 130 -5.07 14.43 -40.90
CA LEU A 130 -6.03 13.73 -41.74
C LEU A 130 -7.47 14.05 -41.34
N GLU A 131 -8.30 14.30 -42.35
CA GLU A 131 -9.74 14.31 -42.22
C GLU A 131 -10.30 12.87 -42.27
N LYS A 132 -11.44 12.68 -41.62
CA LYS A 132 -12.16 11.40 -41.60
C LYS A 132 -12.84 11.18 -42.96
N LEU A 133 -12.64 10.01 -43.57
CA LEU A 133 -13.30 9.66 -44.83
C LEU A 133 -14.77 9.29 -44.60
N LYS A 134 -15.56 9.35 -45.69
CA LYS A 134 -16.95 8.89 -45.68
C LYS A 134 -16.98 7.38 -45.39
N ASP A 135 -17.84 6.97 -44.45
CA ASP A 135 -18.01 5.58 -44.01
C ASP A 135 -16.80 4.92 -43.30
N GLU A 136 -15.81 5.72 -42.90
CA GLU A 136 -14.66 5.24 -42.10
C GLU A 136 -15.02 5.17 -40.60
N THR A 137 -14.51 4.18 -39.87
CA THR A 137 -14.65 4.14 -38.41
C THR A 137 -13.63 5.06 -37.73
N PRO A 138 -13.86 5.53 -36.48
CA PRO A 138 -12.84 6.27 -35.74
C PRO A 138 -11.50 5.52 -35.62
N ASN A 139 -11.56 4.19 -35.40
CA ASN A 139 -10.37 3.33 -35.29
C ASN A 139 -9.59 3.29 -36.61
N ASP A 140 -10.27 3.03 -37.74
CA ASP A 140 -9.62 3.00 -39.07
C ASP A 140 -8.92 4.32 -39.41
N ARG A 141 -9.54 5.44 -39.02
CA ARG A 141 -8.95 6.78 -39.20
C ARG A 141 -7.70 6.94 -38.34
N ASN A 142 -7.72 6.50 -37.08
CA ASN A 142 -6.58 6.59 -36.19
C ASN A 142 -5.42 5.74 -36.70
N ASP A 143 -5.68 4.50 -37.12
CA ASP A 143 -4.68 3.63 -37.74
C ASP A 143 -4.07 4.28 -38.99
N ARG A 144 -4.91 4.94 -39.81
CA ARG A 144 -4.45 5.70 -40.99
C ARG A 144 -3.58 6.89 -40.61
N ALA A 145 -3.93 7.61 -39.54
CA ALA A 145 -3.12 8.72 -39.03
C ALA A 145 -1.73 8.25 -38.57
N ILE A 146 -1.64 7.07 -37.94
CA ILE A 146 -0.38 6.46 -37.53
C ILE A 146 0.47 6.11 -38.75
N ARG A 147 -0.13 5.47 -39.76
CA ARG A 147 0.56 5.11 -41.02
C ARG A 147 1.09 6.36 -41.74
N VAL A 148 0.27 7.40 -41.87
CA VAL A 148 0.66 8.66 -42.55
C VAL A 148 1.77 9.39 -41.79
N ALA A 149 1.68 9.50 -40.47
CA ALA A 149 2.74 10.10 -39.67
C ALA A 149 4.05 9.30 -39.77
N THR A 150 3.98 7.97 -39.80
CA THR A 150 5.16 7.11 -40.00
C THR A 150 5.77 7.30 -41.39
N GLN A 151 4.94 7.38 -42.43
CA GLN A 151 5.41 7.65 -43.79
C GLN A 151 6.09 9.02 -43.88
N TRP A 152 5.53 10.04 -43.21
CA TRP A 152 6.13 11.37 -43.16
C TRP A 152 7.52 11.32 -42.52
N TYR A 153 7.66 10.67 -41.36
CA TYR A 153 8.96 10.48 -40.71
C TYR A 153 9.95 9.70 -41.59
N THR A 154 9.48 8.63 -42.25
CA THR A 154 10.30 7.83 -43.19
C THR A 154 10.90 8.71 -44.29
N ASN A 155 10.06 9.58 -44.87
CA ASN A 155 10.48 10.47 -45.94
C ASN A 155 11.38 11.61 -45.42
N HIS A 156 11.00 12.20 -44.28
CA HIS A 156 11.69 13.34 -43.66
C HIS A 156 13.12 12.99 -43.20
N LEU A 157 13.32 11.77 -42.67
CA LEU A 157 14.63 11.32 -42.16
C LEU A 157 15.44 10.50 -43.17
N LYS A 158 14.98 10.40 -44.42
CA LYS A 158 15.61 9.58 -45.46
C LYS A 158 17.09 9.94 -45.68
N GLU A 159 17.41 11.23 -45.70
CA GLU A 159 18.78 11.75 -45.87
C GLU A 159 19.63 11.62 -44.60
N SER A 160 18.99 11.47 -43.44
CA SER A 160 19.67 11.26 -42.15
C SER A 160 20.09 9.81 -41.94
N GLY A 161 19.69 8.89 -42.82
CA GLY A 161 20.02 7.47 -42.73
C GLY A 161 19.28 6.70 -41.62
N ILE A 162 18.32 7.34 -40.94
CA ILE A 162 17.52 6.75 -39.87
C ILE A 162 16.24 6.14 -40.46
N LEU A 163 15.98 4.89 -40.14
CA LEU A 163 14.73 4.20 -40.46
C LEU A 163 13.64 4.51 -39.45
N THR A 164 12.37 4.37 -39.84
CA THR A 164 11.25 4.36 -38.90
C THR A 164 10.46 3.07 -39.03
N ILE A 165 10.14 2.45 -37.90
CA ILE A 165 9.42 1.18 -37.82
C ILE A 165 8.11 1.41 -37.07
N MET A 166 6.99 1.14 -37.74
CA MET A 166 5.67 1.11 -37.09
C MET A 166 5.52 -0.20 -36.32
N LEU A 167 5.19 -0.14 -35.03
CA LEU A 167 4.81 -1.33 -34.27
C LEU A 167 3.31 -1.41 -34.15
N SER A 168 2.74 -2.52 -34.63
CA SER A 168 1.30 -2.80 -34.47
C SER A 168 1.08 -4.31 -34.44
N ASP A 169 0.32 -4.76 -33.44
CA ASP A 169 -0.12 -6.16 -33.37
C ASP A 169 -1.38 -6.40 -34.22
N ASP A 170 -1.99 -5.36 -34.80
CA ASP A 170 -3.05 -5.52 -35.81
C ASP A 170 -2.43 -5.90 -37.16
N ARG A 171 -2.71 -7.13 -37.60
CA ARG A 171 -2.27 -7.65 -38.88
C ARG A 171 -2.81 -6.83 -40.06
N ALA A 172 -4.07 -6.40 -40.02
CA ALA A 172 -4.67 -5.63 -41.11
C ALA A 172 -4.01 -4.24 -41.23
N ASN A 173 -3.70 -3.61 -40.09
CA ASN A 173 -2.96 -2.35 -40.07
C ASN A 173 -1.55 -2.51 -40.68
N ARG A 174 -0.83 -3.58 -40.34
CA ARG A 174 0.51 -3.87 -40.91
C ARG A 174 0.47 -4.13 -42.42
N GLU A 175 -0.51 -4.88 -42.91
CA GLU A 175 -0.67 -5.14 -44.35
C GLU A 175 -0.95 -3.83 -45.12
N LYS A 176 -1.80 -2.96 -44.57
CA LYS A 176 -2.05 -1.60 -45.11
C LYS A 176 -0.82 -0.69 -45.02
N ALA A 177 0.02 -0.84 -43.99
CA ALA A 177 1.27 -0.08 -43.88
C ALA A 177 2.28 -0.50 -44.96
N ALA A 178 2.40 -1.81 -45.20
CA ALA A 178 3.28 -2.34 -46.24
C ALA A 178 2.91 -1.82 -47.64
N SER A 179 1.61 -1.73 -47.96
CA SER A 179 1.16 -1.17 -49.24
C SER A 179 1.44 0.32 -49.41
N MET A 180 1.65 1.06 -48.31
CA MET A 180 2.07 2.46 -48.32
C MET A 180 3.59 2.65 -48.38
N GLY A 181 4.37 1.56 -48.34
CA GLY A 181 5.83 1.62 -48.23
C GLY A 181 6.35 1.88 -46.81
N VAL A 182 5.48 1.78 -45.79
CA VAL A 182 5.84 1.92 -44.38
C VAL A 182 6.34 0.58 -43.84
N LYS A 183 7.56 0.56 -43.29
CA LYS A 183 8.08 -0.62 -42.61
C LYS A 183 7.32 -0.82 -41.29
N SER A 184 6.69 -1.98 -41.12
CA SER A 184 5.91 -2.30 -39.92
C SER A 184 6.19 -3.71 -39.40
N GLN A 185 6.09 -3.90 -38.09
CA GLN A 185 6.33 -5.18 -37.41
C GLN A 185 5.34 -5.38 -36.25
N SER A 186 5.10 -6.64 -35.89
CA SER A 186 4.46 -6.96 -34.61
C SER A 186 5.45 -6.72 -33.47
N VAL A 187 4.95 -6.52 -32.25
CA VAL A 187 5.84 -6.33 -31.07
C VAL A 187 6.66 -7.60 -30.83
N ARG A 188 6.02 -8.77 -30.99
CA ARG A 188 6.66 -10.09 -30.87
C ARG A 188 7.82 -10.25 -31.84
N ASP A 189 7.63 -9.90 -33.11
CA ASP A 189 8.69 -10.03 -34.11
C ASP A 189 9.82 -9.04 -33.84
N TYR A 190 9.50 -7.78 -33.54
CA TYR A 190 10.49 -6.75 -33.23
C TYR A 190 11.39 -7.14 -32.06
N VAL A 191 10.79 -7.59 -30.96
CA VAL A 191 11.50 -8.03 -29.75
C VAL A 191 12.34 -9.28 -30.02
N ARG A 192 11.85 -10.24 -30.82
CA ARG A 192 12.64 -11.42 -31.23
C ARG A 192 13.93 -11.04 -31.96
N GLY A 193 13.93 -9.91 -32.68
CA GLY A 193 15.13 -9.37 -33.33
C GLY A 193 16.14 -8.70 -32.39
N MET A 194 15.84 -8.57 -31.10
CA MET A 194 16.69 -7.97 -30.06
C MET A 194 17.38 -9.05 -29.23
N LYS A 195 18.22 -9.87 -29.87
CA LYS A 195 18.89 -11.02 -29.24
C LYS A 195 19.80 -10.66 -28.06
N ASP A 196 20.25 -9.42 -27.99
CA ASP A 196 21.06 -8.89 -26.90
C ASP A 196 20.25 -8.59 -25.63
N VAL A 197 18.92 -8.69 -25.68
CA VAL A 197 18.01 -8.51 -24.54
C VAL A 197 16.94 -9.63 -24.52
N PRO A 198 17.33 -10.88 -24.23
CA PRO A 198 16.46 -12.05 -24.37
C PRO A 198 15.23 -12.02 -23.45
N GLU A 199 15.34 -11.35 -22.29
CA GLU A 199 14.25 -11.19 -21.31
C GLU A 199 13.00 -10.50 -21.86
N LEU A 200 13.13 -9.65 -22.90
CA LEU A 200 11.98 -8.98 -23.52
C LEU A 200 10.97 -9.97 -24.13
N LEU A 201 11.42 -11.17 -24.54
CA LEU A 201 10.51 -12.21 -25.07
C LEU A 201 9.57 -12.75 -24.00
N ASP A 202 10.02 -12.81 -22.75
CA ASP A 202 9.23 -13.29 -21.62
C ASP A 202 8.29 -12.19 -21.08
N MET A 203 8.56 -10.92 -21.41
CA MET A 203 7.69 -9.78 -21.13
C MET A 203 6.53 -9.60 -22.11
N LEU A 204 6.43 -10.43 -23.15
CA LEU A 204 5.33 -10.35 -24.11
C LEU A 204 4.02 -10.81 -23.46
N ALA A 205 3.06 -9.88 -23.36
CA ALA A 205 1.71 -10.20 -22.92
C ALA A 205 1.06 -11.24 -23.86
N ALA A 206 0.28 -12.15 -23.30
CA ALA A 206 -0.39 -13.19 -24.06
C ALA A 206 -1.46 -12.60 -24.99
N PRO A 207 -1.54 -13.02 -26.27
CA PRO A 207 -2.58 -12.56 -27.18
C PRO A 207 -3.96 -13.03 -26.71
N LYS A 208 -4.96 -12.14 -26.78
CA LYS A 208 -6.34 -12.40 -26.31
C LYS A 208 -7.04 -13.59 -26.99
N SER A 209 -6.50 -14.12 -28.10
CA SER A 209 -7.15 -15.11 -28.98
C SER A 209 -6.38 -16.43 -29.16
N GLU A 210 -5.30 -16.70 -28.42
CA GLU A 210 -4.67 -18.04 -28.44
C GLU A 210 -5.45 -19.03 -27.54
N THR A 211 -6.72 -19.27 -27.86
CA THR A 211 -7.51 -20.37 -27.29
C THR A 211 -7.69 -21.46 -28.34
N THR A 212 -7.07 -22.62 -28.11
CA THR A 212 -7.36 -23.85 -28.84
C THR A 212 -8.77 -24.33 -28.49
N GLU A 213 -9.57 -24.63 -29.51
CA GLU A 213 -11.02 -24.87 -29.50
C GLU A 213 -11.49 -26.19 -28.81
N ALA A 214 -10.87 -26.63 -27.72
CA ALA A 214 -11.17 -27.94 -27.12
C ALA A 214 -11.43 -27.99 -25.60
N ASP A 215 -11.48 -26.86 -24.89
CA ASP A 215 -11.61 -26.88 -23.43
C ASP A 215 -13.04 -26.63 -22.92
N LYS A 216 -13.45 -27.42 -21.92
CA LYS A 216 -14.73 -27.33 -21.20
C LYS A 216 -14.86 -25.95 -20.53
N ILE A 217 -15.99 -25.26 -20.73
CA ILE A 217 -16.28 -23.98 -20.06
C ILE A 217 -16.32 -24.20 -18.55
N VAL A 218 -15.48 -23.46 -17.81
CA VAL A 218 -15.34 -23.57 -16.34
C VAL A 218 -16.20 -22.53 -15.62
N PHE A 219 -16.38 -21.36 -16.23
CA PHE A 219 -17.01 -20.20 -15.61
C PHE A 219 -18.07 -19.56 -16.53
N GLU A 220 -19.12 -18.96 -15.94
CA GLU A 220 -20.17 -18.23 -16.67
C GLU A 220 -19.63 -16.95 -17.36
N GLU A 221 -20.12 -16.60 -18.54
CA GLU A 221 -19.77 -15.34 -19.19
C GLU A 221 -20.24 -14.13 -18.37
N HIS A 222 -19.47 -13.05 -18.40
CA HIS A 222 -19.85 -11.81 -17.74
C HIS A 222 -20.91 -11.07 -18.56
N LEU A 223 -21.87 -10.45 -17.86
CA LEU A 223 -22.87 -9.59 -18.50
C LEU A 223 -22.22 -8.39 -19.20
N SER A 224 -22.85 -7.95 -20.29
CA SER A 224 -22.43 -6.73 -20.98
C SER A 224 -22.53 -5.49 -20.06
N PRO A 225 -21.71 -4.45 -20.26
CA PRO A 225 -21.80 -3.22 -19.48
C PRO A 225 -23.19 -2.57 -19.49
N ALA A 226 -23.93 -2.71 -20.60
CA ALA A 226 -25.30 -2.21 -20.72
C ALA A 226 -26.28 -3.00 -19.85
N HIS A 227 -26.15 -4.33 -19.79
CA HIS A 227 -26.96 -5.17 -18.91
C HIS A 227 -26.66 -4.91 -17.43
N ILE A 228 -25.38 -4.76 -17.06
CA ILE A 228 -24.98 -4.40 -15.71
C ILE A 228 -25.61 -3.05 -15.32
N ALA A 229 -25.44 -2.01 -16.13
CA ALA A 229 -26.02 -0.69 -15.86
C ALA A 229 -27.56 -0.72 -15.71
N ASN A 230 -28.25 -1.51 -16.54
CA ASN A 230 -29.69 -1.69 -16.43
C ASN A 230 -30.09 -2.45 -15.16
N GLY A 231 -29.35 -3.50 -14.77
CA GLY A 231 -29.58 -4.26 -13.54
C GLY A 231 -29.36 -3.41 -12.29
N MET A 232 -28.32 -2.59 -12.27
CA MET A 232 -28.07 -1.61 -11.22
C MET A 232 -29.23 -0.60 -11.10
N LYS A 233 -29.74 -0.10 -12.23
CA LYS A 233 -30.87 0.85 -12.25
C LYS A 233 -32.18 0.22 -11.76
N LYS A 234 -32.39 -1.07 -12.04
CA LYS A 234 -33.55 -1.84 -11.57
C LYS A 234 -33.43 -2.30 -10.11
N GLY A 235 -32.24 -2.18 -9.50
CA GLY A 235 -31.95 -2.71 -8.17
C GLY A 235 -31.83 -4.24 -8.12
N THR A 236 -31.72 -4.91 -9.26
CA THR A 236 -31.55 -6.38 -9.32
C THR A 236 -30.09 -6.81 -9.16
N LEU A 237 -29.14 -5.88 -9.34
CA LEU A 237 -27.72 -6.10 -9.15
C LEU A 237 -27.18 -5.16 -8.08
N ILE A 238 -26.22 -5.65 -7.32
CA ILE A 238 -25.53 -4.93 -6.27
C ILE A 238 -24.06 -4.76 -6.67
N GLN A 239 -23.56 -3.54 -6.55
CA GLN A 239 -22.15 -3.23 -6.79
C GLN A 239 -21.41 -3.20 -5.46
N GLY A 240 -20.24 -3.83 -5.40
CA GLY A 240 -19.37 -3.80 -4.22
C GLY A 240 -17.91 -4.07 -4.57
N SER A 241 -17.02 -3.76 -3.63
CA SER A 241 -15.62 -4.18 -3.71
C SER A 241 -15.49 -5.60 -3.15
N LEU A 242 -14.95 -6.52 -3.94
CA LEU A 242 -14.72 -7.90 -3.51
C LEU A 242 -13.61 -7.95 -2.46
N ASN A 243 -13.90 -8.59 -1.31
CA ASN A 243 -12.93 -8.83 -0.26
C ASN A 243 -12.81 -10.34 0.01
N VAL A 244 -11.80 -10.96 -0.57
CA VAL A 244 -11.42 -12.37 -0.39
C VAL A 244 -10.81 -12.55 0.99
N SER A 245 -11.25 -13.59 1.71
CA SER A 245 -10.73 -13.94 3.02
C SER A 245 -9.25 -14.38 2.93
N GLN A 246 -8.45 -13.96 3.90
CA GLN A 246 -7.05 -14.39 4.04
C GLN A 246 -6.91 -15.81 4.57
N HIS A 247 -7.96 -16.34 5.22
CA HIS A 247 -7.97 -17.67 5.83
C HIS A 247 -8.67 -18.71 4.94
N ASN A 248 -9.55 -18.26 4.04
CA ASN A 248 -10.30 -19.12 3.12
C ASN A 248 -10.44 -18.42 1.76
N VAL A 249 -9.59 -18.77 0.80
CA VAL A 249 -9.57 -18.15 -0.55
C VAL A 249 -10.80 -18.46 -1.39
N LEU A 250 -11.66 -19.38 -0.94
CA LEU A 250 -12.93 -19.73 -1.57
C LEU A 250 -14.11 -18.95 -0.97
N GLU A 251 -13.85 -18.04 -0.04
CA GLU A 251 -14.83 -17.16 0.56
C GLU A 251 -14.44 -15.70 0.32
N ALA A 252 -15.37 -14.94 -0.24
CA ALA A 252 -15.25 -13.50 -0.34
C ALA A 252 -16.52 -12.82 0.16
N THR A 253 -16.39 -11.55 0.51
CA THR A 253 -17.50 -10.70 0.93
C THR A 253 -17.57 -9.44 0.09
N ILE A 254 -18.78 -8.91 -0.07
CA ILE A 254 -19.02 -7.52 -0.48
C ILE A 254 -19.96 -6.88 0.53
N VAL A 255 -19.91 -5.55 0.65
CA VAL A 255 -20.93 -4.80 1.39
C VAL A 255 -21.90 -4.19 0.38
N GLY A 256 -23.18 -4.42 0.58
CA GLY A 256 -24.23 -3.91 -0.31
C GLY A 256 -25.57 -3.76 0.39
N ASN A 257 -26.51 -3.08 -0.26
CA ASN A 257 -27.84 -2.90 0.29
C ASN A 257 -28.70 -4.15 0.04
N VAL A 258 -29.18 -4.79 1.11
CA VAL A 258 -30.08 -5.93 1.09
C VAL A 258 -31.26 -5.61 1.99
N ASP A 259 -32.48 -5.70 1.46
CA ASP A 259 -33.73 -5.38 2.17
C ASP A 259 -33.78 -3.94 2.74
N GLY A 260 -33.08 -2.98 2.12
CA GLY A 260 -33.05 -1.57 2.53
C GLY A 260 -31.90 -1.21 3.46
N GLU A 261 -31.14 -2.19 3.96
CA GLU A 261 -30.05 -2.01 4.91
C GLU A 261 -28.69 -2.43 4.33
N PRO A 262 -27.58 -1.78 4.71
CA PRO A 262 -26.25 -2.23 4.34
C PRO A 262 -25.91 -3.54 5.08
N LYS A 263 -25.75 -4.63 4.33
CA LYS A 263 -25.38 -5.95 4.85
C LYS A 263 -24.15 -6.51 4.14
N THR A 264 -23.44 -7.39 4.83
CA THR A 264 -22.39 -8.20 4.23
C THR A 264 -23.04 -9.31 3.40
N ILE A 265 -22.59 -9.47 2.16
CA ILE A 265 -23.04 -10.49 1.23
C ILE A 265 -21.86 -11.42 0.95
N TYR A 266 -22.05 -12.72 1.20
CA TYR A 266 -21.03 -13.75 1.01
C TYR A 266 -21.06 -14.28 -0.42
N ILE A 267 -19.87 -14.40 -1.01
CA ILE A 267 -19.62 -14.99 -2.32
C ILE A 267 -18.78 -16.24 -2.09
N LEU A 268 -19.44 -17.39 -2.15
CA LEU A 268 -18.85 -18.67 -1.76
C LEU A 268 -18.53 -19.52 -3.00
N GLY A 269 -17.27 -19.93 -3.12
CA GLY A 269 -16.76 -20.82 -4.16
C GLY A 269 -16.33 -20.10 -5.44
N ARG A 270 -15.41 -20.73 -6.19
CA ARG A 270 -14.81 -20.12 -7.41
C ARG A 270 -15.83 -19.78 -8.48
N LYS A 271 -16.84 -20.65 -8.66
CA LYS A 271 -17.90 -20.44 -9.66
C LYS A 271 -18.68 -19.14 -9.40
N ASN A 272 -19.04 -18.90 -8.13
CA ASN A 272 -19.75 -17.68 -7.73
C ASN A 272 -18.84 -16.45 -7.68
N MET A 273 -17.55 -16.60 -7.39
CA MET A 273 -16.58 -15.51 -7.53
C MET A 273 -16.34 -15.13 -9.00
N ASN A 274 -16.56 -16.05 -9.94
CA ASN A 274 -16.58 -15.83 -11.38
C ASN A 274 -15.43 -14.94 -11.93
N ARG A 275 -14.20 -15.45 -11.85
CA ARG A 275 -12.99 -14.80 -12.39
C ARG A 275 -12.75 -13.37 -11.86
N SER A 276 -13.18 -13.09 -10.63
CA SER A 276 -12.85 -11.87 -9.90
C SER A 276 -11.71 -12.12 -8.91
N ILE A 277 -10.95 -11.08 -8.60
CA ILE A 277 -9.85 -11.14 -7.61
C ILE A 277 -10.02 -10.08 -6.53
N GLN A 278 -9.20 -10.15 -5.48
CA GLN A 278 -9.19 -9.21 -4.37
C GLN A 278 -9.25 -7.74 -4.83
N GLY A 279 -10.22 -7.01 -4.30
CA GLY A 279 -10.39 -5.57 -4.53
C GLY A 279 -11.16 -5.19 -5.80
N ASP A 280 -11.45 -6.14 -6.70
CA ASP A 280 -12.24 -5.85 -7.91
C ASP A 280 -13.61 -5.24 -7.54
N ILE A 281 -14.06 -4.27 -8.34
CA ILE A 281 -15.42 -3.76 -8.23
C ILE A 281 -16.32 -4.63 -9.09
N VAL A 282 -17.16 -5.42 -8.43
CA VAL A 282 -17.98 -6.47 -9.02
C VAL A 282 -19.46 -6.09 -9.04
N ALA A 283 -20.19 -6.63 -10.01
CA ALA A 283 -21.65 -6.67 -10.02
C ALA A 283 -22.10 -8.04 -9.54
N VAL A 284 -22.90 -8.07 -8.48
CA VAL A 284 -23.38 -9.28 -7.80
C VAL A 284 -24.89 -9.39 -7.94
N GLU A 285 -25.33 -10.60 -8.26
CA GLU A 285 -26.73 -11.03 -8.18
C GLU A 285 -26.92 -11.79 -6.87
N LEU A 286 -27.96 -11.44 -6.09
CA LEU A 286 -28.28 -12.17 -4.87
C LEU A 286 -28.86 -13.54 -5.22
N LEU A 287 -28.42 -14.56 -4.48
CA LEU A 287 -29.04 -15.87 -4.57
C LEU A 287 -30.41 -15.86 -3.86
N PRO A 288 -31.32 -16.77 -4.26
CA PRO A 288 -32.56 -17.03 -3.54
C PRO A 288 -32.32 -17.23 -2.02
N ARG A 289 -33.26 -16.79 -1.17
CA ARG A 289 -33.10 -16.82 0.29
C ARG A 289 -32.91 -18.23 0.87
N ASP A 290 -33.43 -19.25 0.20
CA ASP A 290 -33.21 -20.67 0.51
C ASP A 290 -31.77 -21.14 0.27
N GLN A 291 -30.95 -20.34 -0.41
CA GLN A 291 -29.54 -20.61 -0.70
C GLN A 291 -28.59 -19.71 0.11
N TRP A 292 -29.13 -18.96 1.08
CA TRP A 292 -28.35 -18.17 2.01
C TRP A 292 -27.62 -19.09 2.99
N LYS A 293 -26.33 -18.84 3.21
CA LYS A 293 -25.42 -19.72 3.96
C LYS A 293 -24.65 -18.90 4.99
N LYS A 294 -24.30 -19.51 6.12
CA LYS A 294 -23.39 -18.92 7.13
C LYS A 294 -21.93 -19.08 6.69
N SER A 295 -21.06 -18.16 7.11
CA SER A 295 -19.61 -18.28 6.92
C SER A 295 -19.06 -19.61 7.46
N THR A 296 -18.15 -20.23 6.73
CA THR A 296 -17.45 -21.44 7.17
C THR A 296 -16.25 -21.00 8.00
N SER A 297 -16.34 -21.03 9.34
CA SER A 297 -15.25 -20.67 10.28
C SER A 297 -14.04 -21.64 10.26
N LEU A 298 -13.60 -22.05 9.08
CA LEU A 298 -12.48 -22.95 8.79
C LEU A 298 -11.30 -22.13 8.27
N ALA A 299 -10.10 -22.41 8.78
CA ALA A 299 -8.86 -21.90 8.20
C ALA A 299 -8.23 -22.98 7.30
N VAL A 300 -7.89 -22.62 6.06
CA VAL A 300 -7.20 -23.53 5.13
C VAL A 300 -5.70 -23.44 5.37
N GLU A 301 -5.07 -24.56 5.72
CA GLU A 301 -3.70 -24.62 6.24
C GLU A 301 -2.66 -24.42 5.12
N ASP A 302 -2.66 -25.24 4.07
CA ASP A 302 -1.54 -25.32 3.10
C ASP A 302 -1.93 -25.40 1.60
N GLU A 303 -0.89 -25.39 0.76
CA GLU A 303 -0.94 -25.27 -0.70
C GLU A 303 -1.53 -26.50 -1.41
N GLU A 304 -1.32 -27.69 -0.86
CA GLU A 304 -1.92 -28.94 -1.33
C GLU A 304 -3.40 -29.07 -0.95
N ASP A 305 -3.81 -28.44 0.16
CA ASP A 305 -5.19 -28.41 0.60
C ASP A 305 -6.05 -27.58 -0.34
N GLU A 306 -5.49 -26.54 -0.97
CA GLU A 306 -6.19 -25.79 -2.00
C GLU A 306 -6.60 -26.74 -3.14
N GLU A 307 -5.67 -27.51 -3.72
CA GLU A 307 -5.97 -28.43 -4.84
C GLU A 307 -6.85 -29.63 -4.46
N LYS A 308 -6.69 -30.19 -3.26
CA LYS A 308 -7.50 -31.32 -2.76
C LYS A 308 -8.91 -30.87 -2.32
N MET A 309 -9.03 -29.74 -1.62
CA MET A 309 -10.32 -29.11 -1.32
C MET A 309 -11.02 -28.56 -2.56
N HIS A 310 -10.38 -28.46 -3.73
CA HIS A 310 -11.10 -28.12 -4.97
C HIS A 310 -12.14 -29.18 -5.36
N GLY A 311 -11.87 -30.46 -5.09
CA GLY A 311 -12.82 -31.54 -5.30
C GLY A 311 -13.78 -31.70 -4.12
N GLU A 312 -13.24 -31.67 -2.90
CA GLU A 312 -14.01 -31.90 -1.68
C GLU A 312 -14.84 -30.70 -1.24
N MET A 313 -14.44 -29.45 -1.43
CA MET A 313 -15.24 -28.30 -0.99
C MET A 313 -16.36 -27.94 -1.96
N ASP A 314 -16.21 -28.22 -3.27
CA ASP A 314 -17.35 -28.23 -4.20
C ASP A 314 -18.35 -29.34 -3.78
N ALA A 315 -17.90 -30.47 -3.22
CA ALA A 315 -18.75 -31.54 -2.68
C ALA A 315 -19.33 -31.21 -1.28
N VAL A 316 -18.54 -30.69 -0.34
CA VAL A 316 -18.92 -30.30 1.03
C VAL A 316 -19.80 -29.05 1.02
N MET A 317 -19.62 -28.11 0.09
CA MET A 317 -20.62 -27.04 -0.12
C MET A 317 -21.91 -27.56 -0.76
N THR A 318 -21.88 -28.74 -1.39
CA THR A 318 -23.04 -29.48 -1.87
C THR A 318 -23.68 -30.33 -0.75
N GLU A 319 -22.92 -30.76 0.26
CA GLU A 319 -23.40 -31.51 1.44
C GLU A 319 -23.86 -30.63 2.61
N ALA A 320 -23.26 -29.43 2.78
CA ALA A 320 -23.73 -28.37 3.69
C ALA A 320 -25.10 -27.77 3.26
N ASN A 321 -25.74 -28.35 2.23
CA ASN A 321 -27.12 -28.11 1.84
C ASN A 321 -28.15 -28.73 2.82
N ALA A 322 -27.71 -29.45 3.86
CA ALA A 322 -28.56 -29.90 4.95
C ALA A 322 -28.57 -28.87 6.11
N MET A 323 -29.07 -27.66 5.87
CA MET A 323 -29.50 -26.79 6.97
C MET A 323 -30.90 -27.21 7.43
N ASP A 324 -31.14 -27.18 8.74
CA ASP A 324 -32.49 -27.25 9.30
C ASP A 324 -33.34 -26.11 8.69
N LYS A 325 -34.58 -26.42 8.28
CA LYS A 325 -35.48 -25.50 7.55
C LYS A 325 -35.87 -24.24 8.35
N ASP A 326 -35.46 -24.12 9.60
CA ASP A 326 -35.91 -23.10 10.55
C ASP A 326 -34.87 -21.98 10.84
N GLU A 327 -33.64 -22.04 10.31
CA GLU A 327 -32.66 -20.94 10.43
C GLU A 327 -32.46 -20.15 9.12
N VAL A 328 -32.60 -18.83 9.20
CA VAL A 328 -32.32 -17.92 8.06
C VAL A 328 -30.80 -17.72 7.96
N GLY A 329 -30.19 -18.21 6.87
CA GLY A 329 -28.76 -18.00 6.58
C GLY A 329 -28.40 -16.52 6.31
N GLU A 330 -27.10 -16.22 6.19
CA GLU A 330 -26.63 -14.88 5.84
C GLU A 330 -26.76 -14.62 4.32
N PRO A 331 -26.93 -13.35 3.86
CA PRO A 331 -27.08 -13.04 2.44
C PRO A 331 -25.93 -13.60 1.59
N THR A 332 -26.26 -14.40 0.57
CA THR A 332 -25.29 -14.94 -0.40
C THR A 332 -25.56 -14.44 -1.81
N GLY A 333 -24.50 -14.35 -2.62
CA GLY A 333 -24.58 -13.87 -4.00
C GLY A 333 -23.57 -14.51 -4.94
N LYS A 334 -23.73 -14.23 -6.23
CA LYS A 334 -22.76 -14.59 -7.29
C LYS A 334 -22.37 -13.38 -8.13
N VAL A 335 -21.10 -13.34 -8.53
CA VAL A 335 -20.55 -12.31 -9.42
C VAL A 335 -20.97 -12.59 -10.85
N VAL A 336 -21.67 -11.63 -11.47
CA VAL A 336 -22.17 -11.72 -12.84
C VAL A 336 -21.42 -10.79 -13.81
N GLY A 337 -20.53 -9.93 -13.29
CA GLY A 337 -19.68 -9.09 -14.12
C GLY A 337 -18.67 -8.25 -13.34
N LEU A 338 -17.62 -7.82 -14.03
CA LEU A 338 -16.59 -6.93 -13.49
C LEU A 338 -16.85 -5.50 -13.98
N ILE A 339 -17.12 -4.59 -13.04
CA ILE A 339 -17.29 -3.16 -13.35
C ILE A 339 -15.94 -2.48 -13.49
N ARG A 340 -15.00 -2.80 -12.58
CA ARG A 340 -13.64 -2.27 -12.62
C ARG A 340 -12.67 -3.29 -12.04
N LYS A 341 -11.68 -3.66 -12.85
CA LYS A 341 -10.54 -4.49 -12.42
C LYS A 341 -9.56 -3.68 -11.58
N ARG A 342 -9.02 -4.28 -10.52
CA ARG A 342 -7.94 -3.75 -9.66
C ARG A 342 -6.64 -4.51 -9.84
N TRP A 343 -6.41 -5.03 -11.05
CA TRP A 343 -5.20 -5.78 -11.38
C TRP A 343 -3.98 -4.85 -11.30
N ARG A 344 -2.90 -5.38 -10.73
CA ARG A 344 -1.60 -4.72 -10.62
C ARG A 344 -0.49 -5.74 -10.90
N PRO A 345 0.77 -5.33 -11.04
CA PRO A 345 1.87 -6.27 -10.95
C PRO A 345 1.89 -6.95 -9.57
N TYR A 346 2.09 -8.26 -9.57
CA TYR A 346 2.12 -9.09 -8.35
C TYR A 346 3.52 -9.69 -8.17
N CYS A 347 4.03 -9.64 -6.95
CA CYS A 347 5.29 -10.28 -6.58
C CYS A 347 5.04 -11.73 -6.17
N GLY A 348 5.94 -12.62 -6.54
CA GLY A 348 5.75 -14.05 -6.30
C GLY A 348 6.89 -14.89 -6.84
N PHE A 349 6.60 -16.15 -7.12
CA PHE A 349 7.59 -17.13 -7.56
C PHE A 349 6.98 -18.19 -8.48
N ILE A 350 7.85 -18.91 -9.21
CA ILE A 350 7.44 -20.05 -10.04
C ILE A 350 7.36 -21.30 -9.18
N VAL A 351 6.27 -22.05 -9.32
CA VAL A 351 6.07 -23.34 -8.66
C VAL A 351 6.96 -24.39 -9.32
N LYS A 352 7.90 -24.96 -8.56
CA LYS A 352 8.91 -25.91 -9.07
C LYS A 352 8.29 -27.09 -9.83
N ASN A 353 7.20 -27.66 -9.32
CA ASN A 353 6.53 -28.82 -9.93
C ASN A 353 5.84 -28.50 -11.27
N SER A 354 5.69 -27.21 -11.62
CA SER A 354 5.13 -26.78 -12.91
C SER A 354 6.18 -26.61 -14.01
N VAL A 355 7.46 -26.76 -13.67
CA VAL A 355 8.59 -26.68 -14.62
C VAL A 355 8.89 -28.09 -15.11
N HIS A 356 8.75 -28.34 -16.41
CA HIS A 356 8.91 -29.68 -16.99
C HIS A 356 10.13 -29.78 -17.92
N SER A 357 10.66 -28.66 -18.40
CA SER A 357 11.86 -28.63 -19.22
C SER A 357 13.10 -29.15 -18.47
N SER A 358 14.17 -29.47 -19.20
CA SER A 358 15.47 -29.75 -18.58
C SER A 358 16.26 -28.45 -18.37
N GLU A 359 17.14 -28.45 -17.38
CA GLU A 359 18.07 -27.35 -17.13
C GLU A 359 18.88 -27.02 -18.40
N GLY A 360 18.92 -25.73 -18.78
CA GLY A 360 19.53 -25.26 -20.02
C GLY A 360 18.64 -25.27 -21.27
N SER A 361 17.37 -25.72 -21.17
CA SER A 361 16.39 -25.57 -22.25
C SER A 361 16.10 -24.09 -22.52
N THR A 362 16.02 -23.73 -23.81
CA THR A 362 15.61 -22.39 -24.28
C THR A 362 14.20 -22.41 -24.89
N ALA A 363 13.51 -23.55 -24.83
CA ALA A 363 12.14 -23.67 -25.34
C ALA A 363 11.16 -22.99 -24.38
N ALA A 364 10.26 -22.18 -24.93
CA ALA A 364 9.21 -21.55 -24.15
C ALA A 364 8.23 -22.62 -23.63
N GLU A 365 8.07 -22.70 -22.31
CA GLU A 365 7.10 -23.57 -21.65
C GLU A 365 6.09 -22.77 -20.84
N ARG A 366 4.99 -23.41 -20.44
CA ARG A 366 3.97 -22.81 -19.57
C ARG A 366 4.20 -23.30 -18.16
N VAL A 367 4.31 -22.36 -17.22
CA VAL A 367 4.55 -22.62 -15.80
C VAL A 367 3.52 -21.90 -14.94
N ILE A 368 3.40 -22.31 -13.67
CA ILE A 368 2.52 -21.68 -12.70
C ILE A 368 3.33 -20.71 -11.84
N PHE A 369 2.90 -19.46 -11.83
CA PHE A 369 3.35 -18.43 -10.91
C PHE A 369 2.38 -18.33 -9.73
N ARG A 370 2.93 -18.24 -8.53
CA ARG A 370 2.16 -17.99 -7.30
C ARG A 370 2.52 -16.63 -6.73
N ALA A 371 1.51 -15.76 -6.63
CA ALA A 371 1.66 -14.48 -5.94
C ALA A 371 1.86 -14.70 -4.43
N LEU A 372 2.55 -13.76 -3.77
CA LEU A 372 2.71 -13.81 -2.31
C LEU A 372 1.40 -13.53 -1.57
N ASP A 373 0.57 -12.62 -2.09
CA ASP A 373 -0.79 -12.46 -1.59
C ASP A 373 -1.62 -13.70 -1.96
N ARG A 374 -1.90 -14.55 -0.96
CA ARG A 374 -2.70 -15.78 -1.12
C ARG A 374 -4.10 -15.54 -1.69
N ARG A 375 -4.64 -14.33 -1.58
CA ARG A 375 -5.95 -13.98 -2.14
C ARG A 375 -5.92 -13.88 -3.67
N ILE A 376 -4.73 -13.86 -4.27
CA ILE A 376 -4.54 -13.86 -5.71
C ILE A 376 -4.38 -15.31 -6.18
N PRO A 377 -5.19 -15.79 -7.13
CA PRO A 377 -5.12 -17.15 -7.62
C PRO A 377 -3.79 -17.40 -8.37
N PRO A 378 -3.33 -18.67 -8.48
CA PRO A 378 -2.15 -18.99 -9.28
C PRO A 378 -2.32 -18.54 -10.73
N ILE A 379 -1.27 -17.98 -11.32
CA ILE A 379 -1.26 -17.36 -12.65
C ILE A 379 -0.45 -18.24 -13.60
N LYS A 380 -0.99 -18.52 -14.79
CA LYS A 380 -0.25 -19.19 -15.86
C LYS A 380 0.61 -18.18 -16.59
N ILE A 381 1.91 -18.42 -16.66
CA ILE A 381 2.86 -17.62 -17.45
C ILE A 381 3.58 -18.50 -18.46
N LYS A 382 4.03 -17.90 -19.57
CA LYS A 382 4.85 -18.56 -20.59
C LYS A 382 6.25 -17.93 -20.58
N THR A 383 7.29 -18.73 -20.39
CA THR A 383 8.67 -18.24 -20.27
C THR A 383 9.65 -19.22 -20.91
N THR A 384 10.74 -18.68 -21.46
CA THR A 384 11.91 -19.42 -21.92
C THR A 384 12.98 -19.60 -20.83
N GLN A 385 12.77 -18.95 -19.67
CA GLN A 385 13.72 -18.83 -18.57
C GLN A 385 13.24 -19.55 -17.30
N ALA A 386 12.36 -20.54 -17.42
CA ALA A 386 11.72 -21.18 -16.28
C ALA A 386 12.72 -21.64 -15.21
N HIS A 387 13.83 -22.28 -15.61
CA HIS A 387 14.86 -22.76 -14.68
C HIS A 387 15.65 -21.63 -14.01
N SER A 388 16.03 -20.57 -14.72
CA SER A 388 16.78 -19.45 -14.14
C SER A 388 15.92 -18.58 -13.22
N LEU A 389 14.61 -18.61 -13.38
CA LEU A 389 13.64 -17.92 -12.53
C LEU A 389 13.27 -18.72 -11.27
N LEU A 390 13.56 -20.04 -11.21
CA LEU A 390 13.36 -20.83 -9.99
C LEU A 390 14.23 -20.31 -8.85
N GLY A 391 13.69 -20.31 -7.63
CA GLY A 391 14.39 -19.77 -6.46
C GLY A 391 14.39 -18.25 -6.35
N ASN A 392 13.94 -17.53 -7.39
CA ASN A 392 13.90 -16.06 -7.40
C ASN A 392 12.48 -15.51 -7.15
N ARG A 393 12.43 -14.33 -6.55
CA ARG A 393 11.25 -13.46 -6.50
C ARG A 393 11.12 -12.73 -7.83
N ILE A 394 9.95 -12.84 -8.44
CA ILE A 394 9.65 -12.22 -9.74
C ILE A 394 8.34 -11.44 -9.67
N VAL A 395 8.18 -10.50 -10.59
CA VAL A 395 6.97 -9.71 -10.78
C VAL A 395 6.23 -10.21 -12.01
N VAL A 396 4.93 -10.46 -11.88
CA VAL A 396 4.04 -10.91 -12.96
C VAL A 396 2.80 -10.02 -13.04
N SER A 397 2.39 -9.68 -14.25
CA SER A 397 1.15 -8.93 -14.53
C SER A 397 0.10 -9.87 -15.12
N ILE A 398 -1.17 -9.71 -14.69
CA ILE A 398 -2.30 -10.46 -15.26
C ILE A 398 -2.77 -9.80 -16.56
N ASP A 399 -2.87 -10.59 -17.63
CA ASP A 399 -3.31 -10.15 -18.96
C ASP A 399 -4.81 -10.37 -19.15
N SER A 400 -5.27 -11.58 -18.83
CA SER A 400 -6.64 -12.02 -19.06
C SER A 400 -7.02 -13.23 -18.22
N TRP A 401 -8.32 -13.49 -18.08
CA TRP A 401 -8.82 -14.72 -17.49
C TRP A 401 -9.93 -15.29 -18.38
N PRO A 402 -9.60 -16.23 -19.28
CA PRO A 402 -10.56 -16.87 -20.16
C PRO A 402 -11.59 -17.74 -19.42
N VAL A 403 -12.78 -17.91 -19.99
CA VAL A 403 -13.89 -18.68 -19.38
C VAL A 403 -13.61 -20.19 -19.26
N ASN A 404 -12.71 -20.71 -20.08
CA ASN A 404 -12.29 -22.11 -20.13
C ASN A 404 -11.01 -22.38 -19.31
N SER A 405 -10.41 -21.37 -18.67
CA SER A 405 -9.21 -21.55 -17.85
C SER A 405 -9.53 -21.38 -16.37
N VAL A 406 -9.14 -22.37 -15.56
CA VAL A 406 -9.21 -22.31 -14.09
C VAL A 406 -8.32 -21.20 -13.52
N HIS A 407 -7.25 -20.83 -14.23
CA HIS A 407 -6.26 -19.84 -13.80
C HIS A 407 -6.20 -18.64 -14.75
N PRO A 408 -5.96 -17.41 -14.26
CA PRO A 408 -5.62 -16.28 -15.12
C PRO A 408 -4.33 -16.53 -15.89
N MET A 409 -4.22 -15.85 -17.03
CA MET A 409 -3.01 -15.78 -17.85
C MET A 409 -2.29 -14.45 -17.57
N GLY A 410 -0.97 -14.51 -17.50
CA GLY A 410 -0.13 -13.33 -17.30
C GLY A 410 1.23 -13.46 -17.96
N HIS A 411 2.05 -12.42 -17.80
CA HIS A 411 3.41 -12.34 -18.33
C HIS A 411 4.40 -11.87 -17.26
N PHE A 412 5.66 -12.23 -17.45
CA PHE A 412 6.76 -11.84 -16.58
C PHE A 412 7.11 -10.36 -16.80
N VAL A 413 7.38 -9.62 -15.72
CA VAL A 413 7.75 -8.20 -15.80
C VAL A 413 9.23 -8.01 -15.48
N LYS A 414 9.69 -8.45 -14.30
CA LYS A 414 11.08 -8.36 -13.87
C LYS A 414 11.42 -9.38 -12.77
N THR A 415 12.70 -9.68 -12.63
CA THR A 415 13.26 -10.40 -11.48
C THR A 415 13.65 -9.39 -10.40
N LEU A 416 13.35 -9.69 -9.14
CA LEU A 416 13.74 -8.87 -7.99
C LEU A 416 15.05 -9.37 -7.38
N GLY A 417 15.15 -10.68 -7.15
CA GLY A 417 16.34 -11.30 -6.56
C GLY A 417 16.00 -12.68 -5.99
N SER A 418 16.91 -13.25 -5.20
CA SER A 418 16.72 -14.58 -4.62
C SER A 418 15.72 -14.59 -3.46
N SER A 419 14.92 -15.65 -3.35
CA SER A 419 13.98 -15.83 -2.24
C SER A 419 14.73 -15.92 -0.90
N GLY A 420 14.23 -15.20 0.12
CA GLY A 420 14.85 -15.15 1.45
C GLY A 420 16.05 -14.22 1.60
N ASP A 421 16.47 -13.53 0.53
CA ASP A 421 17.40 -12.42 0.61
C ASP A 421 16.71 -11.17 1.17
N LYS A 422 17.37 -10.47 2.11
CA LYS A 422 16.75 -9.40 2.91
C LYS A 422 16.33 -8.22 2.04
N GLU A 423 17.22 -7.77 1.15
CA GLU A 423 17.00 -6.67 0.22
C GLU A 423 15.86 -7.02 -0.75
N THR A 424 15.87 -8.26 -1.26
CA THR A 424 14.82 -8.77 -2.15
C THR A 424 13.45 -8.80 -1.47
N GLU A 425 13.33 -9.39 -0.27
CA GLU A 425 12.06 -9.46 0.46
C GLU A 425 11.56 -8.07 0.88
N THR A 426 12.48 -7.13 1.13
CA THR A 426 12.16 -5.72 1.38
C THR A 426 11.63 -5.02 0.13
N GLU A 427 12.19 -5.27 -1.06
CA GLU A 427 11.63 -4.71 -2.30
C GLU A 427 10.25 -5.30 -2.59
N VAL A 428 10.08 -6.61 -2.39
CA VAL A 428 8.82 -7.33 -2.53
C VAL A 428 7.72 -6.72 -1.65
N LEU A 429 7.99 -6.51 -0.35
CA LEU A 429 6.96 -5.97 0.55
C LEU A 429 6.58 -4.53 0.20
N LEU A 430 7.52 -3.73 -0.32
CA LEU A 430 7.25 -2.37 -0.79
C LEU A 430 6.34 -2.38 -2.02
N LEU A 431 6.60 -3.26 -2.99
CA LEU A 431 5.80 -3.41 -4.21
C LEU A 431 4.40 -3.95 -3.91
N GLU A 432 4.26 -4.95 -3.03
CA GLU A 432 2.96 -5.54 -2.67
C GLU A 432 2.02 -4.53 -1.99
N HIS A 433 2.60 -3.56 -1.28
CA HIS A 433 1.87 -2.49 -0.62
C HIS A 433 1.83 -1.18 -1.42
N ASP A 434 2.22 -1.19 -2.70
CA ASP A 434 2.22 0.02 -3.56
C ASP A 434 2.93 1.22 -2.88
N VAL A 435 4.10 0.97 -2.28
CA VAL A 435 4.93 2.02 -1.69
C VAL A 435 5.92 2.50 -2.75
N PRO A 436 5.88 3.78 -3.17
CA PRO A 436 6.87 4.31 -4.10
C PRO A 436 8.24 4.42 -3.42
N TYR A 437 9.19 3.55 -3.78
CA TYR A 437 10.55 3.51 -3.21
C TYR A 437 11.64 3.95 -4.19
N GLN A 438 11.25 4.38 -5.39
CA GLN A 438 12.19 4.85 -6.41
C GLN A 438 12.90 6.12 -5.95
N GLU A 439 14.13 6.32 -6.45
CA GLU A 439 14.84 7.58 -6.25
C GLU A 439 14.06 8.77 -6.81
N PHE A 440 14.25 9.94 -6.20
CA PHE A 440 13.62 11.16 -6.67
C PHE A 440 14.14 11.54 -8.05
N SER A 441 13.23 11.81 -8.98
CA SER A 441 13.61 12.21 -10.34
C SER A 441 14.39 13.52 -10.35
N LYS A 442 15.23 13.74 -11.38
CA LYS A 442 15.97 15.00 -11.55
C LYS A 442 15.06 16.24 -11.48
N ARG A 443 13.86 16.17 -12.04
CA ARG A 443 12.90 17.29 -12.01
C ARG A 443 12.46 17.65 -10.58
N VAL A 444 12.36 16.65 -9.70
CA VAL A 444 12.06 16.88 -8.27
C VAL A 444 13.27 17.48 -7.57
N LEU A 445 14.48 16.99 -7.88
CA LEU A 445 15.71 17.51 -7.31
C LEU A 445 16.03 18.95 -7.78
N ASP A 446 15.64 19.31 -9.00
CA ASP A 446 15.78 20.68 -9.54
C ASP A 446 14.89 21.70 -8.79
N ASP A 447 13.87 21.25 -8.03
CA ASP A 447 13.04 22.12 -7.16
C ASP A 447 13.70 22.40 -5.80
N LEU A 448 14.84 21.77 -5.48
CA LEU A 448 15.59 22.02 -4.24
C LEU A 448 16.28 23.40 -4.28
N PRO A 449 16.52 24.04 -3.12
CA PRO A 449 17.32 25.26 -3.06
C PRO A 449 18.69 25.07 -3.71
N ALA A 450 19.10 26.03 -4.55
CA ALA A 450 20.37 25.96 -5.27
C ALA A 450 21.58 25.97 -4.34
N GLU A 451 21.43 26.57 -3.15
CA GLU A 451 22.43 26.61 -2.09
C GLU A 451 22.69 25.23 -1.46
N GLY A 452 21.79 24.25 -1.64
CA GLY A 452 21.97 22.92 -1.07
C GLY A 452 22.06 22.95 0.48
N ASP A 453 23.08 22.29 1.02
CA ASP A 453 23.35 22.26 2.46
C ASP A 453 23.80 23.62 3.03
N ASP A 454 24.26 24.55 2.19
CA ASP A 454 24.71 25.89 2.59
C ASP A 454 23.55 26.88 2.76
N TRP A 455 22.30 26.43 2.61
CA TRP A 455 21.13 27.26 2.82
C TRP A 455 21.01 27.73 4.28
N VAL A 456 20.80 29.02 4.49
CA VAL A 456 20.70 29.65 5.81
C VAL A 456 19.52 30.62 5.90
N VAL A 457 19.05 30.82 7.13
CA VAL A 457 18.10 31.90 7.43
C VAL A 457 18.80 33.24 7.26
N THR A 458 18.21 34.11 6.43
CA THR A 458 18.65 35.48 6.16
C THR A 458 17.66 36.53 6.69
N GLU A 459 18.09 37.78 6.77
CA GLU A 459 17.29 38.91 7.29
C GLU A 459 15.98 39.16 6.52
N LYS A 460 15.93 38.77 5.23
CA LYS A 460 14.72 38.87 4.40
C LYS A 460 13.53 38.11 5.01
N HIS A 461 13.80 37.02 5.72
CA HIS A 461 12.77 36.18 6.34
C HIS A 461 12.04 36.93 7.47
N LEU A 462 12.75 37.82 8.17
CA LEU A 462 12.19 38.64 9.25
C LEU A 462 11.51 39.90 8.69
N THR A 463 12.16 40.56 7.73
CA THR A 463 11.77 41.89 7.24
C THR A 463 10.75 41.87 6.12
N THR A 464 10.96 41.05 5.07
CA THR A 464 10.11 41.03 3.89
C THR A 464 9.05 39.93 3.95
N GLU A 465 9.38 38.79 4.55
CA GLU A 465 8.44 37.67 4.75
C GLU A 465 7.68 37.74 6.09
N ASN A 466 7.90 38.79 6.88
CA ASN A 466 7.20 39.06 8.14
C ASN A 466 7.17 37.89 9.14
N ARG A 467 8.22 37.07 9.19
CA ARG A 467 8.27 35.95 10.14
C ARG A 467 8.65 36.44 11.53
N ARG A 468 7.93 35.95 12.55
CA ARG A 468 8.22 36.29 13.95
C ARG A 468 9.55 35.71 14.41
N ASP A 469 10.40 36.54 15.00
CA ASP A 469 11.66 36.08 15.59
C ASP A 469 11.44 35.49 16.99
N LEU A 470 11.65 34.18 17.11
CA LEU A 470 11.51 33.42 18.34
C LEU A 470 12.84 32.77 18.78
N ARG A 471 13.98 33.16 18.16
CA ARG A 471 15.30 32.57 18.43
C ARG A 471 15.82 32.80 19.86
N HIS A 472 15.24 33.76 20.56
CA HIS A 472 15.58 34.10 21.94
C HIS A 472 14.99 33.12 22.97
N LEU A 473 13.97 32.34 22.59
CA LEU A 473 13.27 31.41 23.49
C LEU A 473 14.08 30.14 23.78
N ASN A 474 13.79 29.50 24.92
CA ASN A 474 14.33 28.20 25.31
C ASN A 474 13.53 27.07 24.63
N ILE A 475 13.78 26.86 23.34
CA ILE A 475 13.11 25.81 22.55
C ILE A 475 13.93 24.50 22.60
N CYS A 476 13.27 23.35 22.73
CA CYS A 476 13.88 22.04 22.58
C CYS A 476 12.97 21.04 21.85
N SER A 477 13.55 20.02 21.20
CA SER A 477 12.80 18.88 20.67
C SER A 477 12.98 17.64 21.55
N ILE A 478 12.00 16.72 21.52
CA ILE A 478 12.03 15.45 22.26
C ILE A 478 11.59 14.33 21.32
N ASP A 479 12.53 13.48 20.90
CA ASP A 479 12.37 12.58 19.77
C ASP A 479 12.81 11.13 20.10
N PRO A 480 12.47 10.14 19.27
CA PRO A 480 13.08 8.81 19.35
C PRO A 480 14.61 8.88 19.15
N PRO A 481 15.38 7.93 19.72
CA PRO A 481 16.81 7.84 19.43
C PRO A 481 17.07 7.62 17.94
N GLY A 482 18.03 8.36 17.38
CA GLY A 482 18.38 8.29 15.95
C GLY A 482 17.45 9.09 15.01
N CYS A 483 16.49 9.85 15.55
CA CYS A 483 15.64 10.74 14.75
C CYS A 483 16.48 11.78 14.01
N THR A 484 16.27 11.92 12.69
CA THR A 484 16.95 12.92 11.84
C THR A 484 15.98 13.91 11.21
N ASP A 485 14.71 13.52 11.11
CA ASP A 485 13.56 14.26 10.59
C ASP A 485 12.74 14.87 11.74
N ILE A 486 13.33 15.83 12.47
CA ILE A 486 12.69 16.48 13.62
C ILE A 486 11.66 17.48 13.12
N ASP A 487 10.38 17.10 13.20
CA ASP A 487 9.23 17.92 12.79
C ASP A 487 8.84 18.97 13.83
N ASP A 488 8.96 18.66 15.12
CA ASP A 488 8.39 19.45 16.20
C ASP A 488 9.41 19.86 17.27
N ALA A 489 9.17 21.03 17.86
CA ALA A 489 9.89 21.54 19.01
C ALA A 489 8.95 22.31 19.93
N LEU A 490 9.26 22.34 21.22
CA LEU A 490 8.43 22.93 22.26
C LEU A 490 9.17 24.00 23.05
N HIS A 491 8.43 24.97 23.56
CA HIS A 491 8.90 25.85 24.64
C HIS A 491 7.80 26.13 25.66
N VAL A 492 8.22 26.60 26.83
CA VAL A 492 7.35 27.21 27.84
C VAL A 492 8.04 28.41 28.47
N ARG A 493 7.25 29.44 28.77
CA ARG A 493 7.69 30.62 29.52
C ARG A 493 6.59 31.08 30.49
N PRO A 494 6.89 31.28 31.79
CA PRO A 494 5.96 31.92 32.71
C PRO A 494 5.70 33.39 32.32
N LEU A 495 4.45 33.83 32.43
CA LEU A 495 4.02 35.20 32.18
C LEU A 495 3.83 35.96 33.50
N GLU A 496 3.92 37.29 33.46
CA GLU A 496 3.79 38.16 34.64
C GLU A 496 2.42 38.05 35.34
N ASN A 497 1.37 37.72 34.58
CA ASN A 497 0.02 37.50 35.08
C ASN A 497 -0.16 36.14 35.79
N GLY A 498 0.88 35.30 35.83
CA GLY A 498 0.85 33.97 36.45
C GLY A 498 0.40 32.84 35.53
N ASN A 499 0.09 33.12 34.26
CA ASN A 499 -0.15 32.13 33.21
C ASN A 499 1.16 31.64 32.58
N TYR A 500 1.07 30.70 31.65
CA TYR A 500 2.19 30.19 30.87
C TYR A 500 1.98 30.47 29.38
N GLU A 501 3.01 30.97 28.72
CA GLU A 501 3.11 30.93 27.26
C GLU A 501 3.72 29.58 26.86
N ILE A 502 3.02 28.83 26.01
CA ILE A 502 3.47 27.56 25.48
C ILE A 502 3.53 27.66 23.96
N GLY A 503 4.63 27.22 23.35
CA GLY A 503 4.73 27.13 21.90
C GLY A 503 5.00 25.71 21.43
N VAL A 504 4.26 25.29 20.41
CA VAL A 504 4.60 24.16 19.55
C VAL A 504 5.06 24.73 18.21
N HIS A 505 6.30 24.43 17.83
CA HIS A 505 6.94 24.92 16.63
C HIS A 505 7.11 23.76 15.66
N ILE A 506 6.49 23.84 14.48
CA ILE A 506 6.51 22.77 13.48
C ILE A 506 7.37 23.20 12.28
N ALA A 507 8.17 22.29 11.74
CA ALA A 507 8.99 22.51 10.55
C ALA A 507 8.20 23.16 9.39
N ASP A 508 8.71 24.26 8.82
CA ASP A 508 8.03 24.96 7.72
C ASP A 508 8.37 24.39 6.34
N VAL A 509 7.85 23.20 6.06
CA VAL A 509 8.03 22.53 4.75
C VAL A 509 7.41 23.33 3.60
N THR A 510 6.31 24.04 3.85
CA THR A 510 5.61 24.83 2.81
C THR A 510 6.42 26.00 2.27
N TYR A 511 7.47 26.41 2.98
CA TYR A 511 8.43 27.37 2.44
C TYR A 511 9.22 26.78 1.25
N PHE A 512 9.61 25.51 1.33
CA PHE A 512 10.42 24.84 0.30
C PHE A 512 9.55 24.15 -0.77
N VAL A 513 8.40 23.57 -0.38
CA VAL A 513 7.55 22.80 -1.28
C VAL A 513 6.37 23.64 -1.77
N LYS A 514 6.46 24.17 -3.00
CA LYS A 514 5.42 25.05 -3.57
C LYS A 514 4.35 24.28 -4.35
N PRO A 515 3.07 24.68 -4.28
CA PRO A 515 1.99 24.03 -5.01
C PRO A 515 2.29 23.90 -6.51
N GLY A 516 2.06 22.71 -7.07
CA GLY A 516 2.18 22.44 -8.51
C GLY A 516 3.61 22.22 -9.04
N GLN A 517 4.63 22.35 -8.20
CA GLN A 517 6.00 21.91 -8.51
C GLN A 517 6.09 20.37 -8.63
N ALA A 518 7.20 19.87 -9.18
CA ALA A 518 7.39 18.43 -9.31
C ALA A 518 7.56 17.79 -7.93
N MET A 519 8.27 18.44 -7.02
CA MET A 519 8.41 18.02 -5.63
C MET A 519 7.06 17.92 -4.90
N ASP A 520 6.15 18.86 -5.12
CA ASP A 520 4.80 18.84 -4.55
C ASP A 520 3.96 17.66 -5.08
N THR A 521 4.04 17.43 -6.39
CA THR A 521 3.35 16.30 -7.03
C THR A 521 3.89 14.96 -6.52
N GLU A 522 5.20 14.84 -6.36
CA GLU A 522 5.84 13.63 -5.82
C GLU A 522 5.49 13.41 -4.34
N ALA A 523 5.52 14.46 -3.52
CA ALA A 523 5.10 14.39 -2.12
C ALA A 523 3.62 13.98 -1.98
N ALA A 524 2.74 14.51 -2.84
CA ALA A 524 1.34 14.10 -2.92
C ALA A 524 1.17 12.63 -3.33
N ASN A 525 1.97 12.18 -4.30
CA ASN A 525 1.97 10.81 -4.79
C ASN A 525 2.43 9.82 -3.72
N ARG A 526 3.47 10.15 -2.93
CA ARG A 526 3.94 9.33 -1.80
C ARG A 526 2.99 9.39 -0.61
N GLY A 527 2.47 10.58 -0.30
CA GLY A 527 1.47 10.85 0.74
C GLY A 527 1.99 10.80 2.18
N THR A 528 2.86 9.83 2.49
CA THR A 528 3.50 9.66 3.81
C THR A 528 4.86 8.99 3.67
N THR A 529 5.80 9.29 4.58
CA THR A 529 7.02 8.50 4.77
C THR A 529 6.63 7.12 5.30
N VAL A 530 7.28 6.06 4.82
CA VAL A 530 7.06 4.68 5.26
C VAL A 530 8.23 4.22 6.11
N TYR A 531 7.95 3.80 7.34
CA TYR A 531 8.94 3.28 8.28
C TYR A 531 8.90 1.75 8.27
N LEU A 532 10.04 1.15 7.93
CA LEU A 532 10.32 -0.27 8.05
C LEU A 532 11.27 -0.49 9.25
N VAL A 533 11.64 -1.73 9.54
CA VAL A 533 12.55 -2.05 10.65
C VAL A 533 13.96 -1.50 10.42
N ASP A 534 14.52 -1.65 9.22
CA ASP A 534 15.87 -1.22 8.84
C ASP A 534 15.92 0.05 7.99
N LYS A 535 14.82 0.36 7.30
CA LYS A 535 14.77 1.42 6.29
C LYS A 535 13.63 2.40 6.51
N ARG A 536 13.85 3.62 6.03
CA ARG A 536 12.85 4.68 5.95
C ARG A 536 12.72 5.12 4.50
N ILE A 537 11.52 5.07 3.94
CA ILE A 537 11.23 5.53 2.58
C ILE A 537 10.63 6.92 2.67
N ASP A 538 11.46 7.93 2.39
CA ASP A 538 11.13 9.33 2.61
C ASP A 538 10.10 9.88 1.63
N MET A 539 9.18 10.71 2.16
CA MET A 539 8.25 11.50 1.34
C MET A 539 8.94 12.63 0.58
N LEU A 540 9.96 13.24 1.20
CA LEU A 540 10.72 14.37 0.66
C LEU A 540 12.20 13.99 0.48
N PRO A 541 12.95 14.63 -0.44
CA PRO A 541 14.38 14.41 -0.56
C PRO A 541 15.13 14.66 0.76
N ALA A 542 16.19 13.88 1.00
CA ALA A 542 16.95 13.92 2.24
C ALA A 542 17.41 15.34 2.63
N LEU A 543 17.87 16.16 1.67
CA LEU A 543 18.26 17.54 1.92
C LEU A 543 17.18 18.35 2.67
N LEU A 544 15.91 18.22 2.27
CA LEU A 544 14.82 18.88 2.98
C LEU A 544 14.48 18.16 4.28
N GLY A 545 14.28 16.84 4.21
CA GLY A 545 13.74 16.05 5.32
C GLY A 545 14.67 15.95 6.52
N THR A 546 15.97 15.77 6.32
CA THR A 546 16.95 15.54 7.40
C THR A 546 17.81 16.77 7.72
N ASN A 547 17.81 17.80 6.86
CA ASN A 547 18.60 19.00 7.08
C ASN A 547 17.78 20.31 7.12
N LEU A 548 17.25 20.77 5.99
CA LEU A 548 16.75 22.15 5.89
C LEU A 548 15.43 22.38 6.64
N CYS A 549 14.52 21.40 6.66
CA CYS A 549 13.26 21.50 7.41
C CYS A 549 13.41 20.99 8.84
N SER A 550 14.30 20.02 9.07
CA SER A 550 14.51 19.41 10.39
C SER A 550 14.94 20.46 11.43
N LEU A 551 14.24 20.51 12.56
CA LEU A 551 14.43 21.49 13.64
C LEU A 551 15.63 21.16 14.55
N ARG A 552 16.78 20.95 13.92
CA ARG A 552 18.05 20.55 14.56
C ARG A 552 18.50 21.56 15.61
N SER A 553 19.14 21.05 16.67
CA SER A 553 19.71 21.89 17.71
C SER A 553 20.80 22.84 17.20
N ASN A 554 20.82 24.04 17.77
CA ASN A 554 21.77 25.13 17.56
C ASN A 554 21.85 25.69 16.13
N VAL A 555 20.86 25.40 15.28
CA VAL A 555 20.75 25.96 13.93
C VAL A 555 19.45 26.74 13.78
N GLU A 556 19.50 27.87 13.07
CA GLU A 556 18.31 28.65 12.74
C GLU A 556 17.46 27.93 11.68
N ARG A 557 16.15 27.85 11.94
CA ARG A 557 15.20 27.14 11.08
C ARG A 557 13.89 27.90 10.97
N LEU A 558 13.23 27.72 9.83
CA LEU A 558 11.88 28.24 9.60
C LEU A 558 10.86 27.28 10.22
N ALA A 559 9.89 27.84 10.94
CA ALA A 559 8.84 27.08 11.58
C ALA A 559 7.46 27.75 11.43
N PHE A 560 6.41 26.93 11.45
CA PHE A 560 5.05 27.35 11.70
C PHE A 560 4.74 27.10 13.19
N SER A 561 4.58 28.19 13.94
CA SER A 561 4.38 28.15 15.38
C SER A 561 2.91 28.29 15.76
N CYS A 562 2.47 27.45 16.69
CA CYS A 562 1.22 27.60 17.42
C CYS A 562 1.56 27.94 18.88
N ILE A 563 1.13 29.12 19.33
CA ILE A 563 1.49 29.68 20.63
C ILE A 563 0.21 29.89 21.44
N TRP A 564 0.15 29.31 22.64
CA TRP A 564 -0.96 29.48 23.56
C TRP A 564 -0.55 30.29 24.78
N GLU A 565 -1.52 31.03 25.31
CA GLU A 565 -1.53 31.39 26.72
C GLU A 565 -2.39 30.36 27.46
N LEU A 566 -1.78 29.60 28.38
CA LEU A 566 -2.45 28.62 29.22
C LEU A 566 -2.45 29.05 30.68
N THR A 567 -3.57 28.82 31.37
CA THR A 567 -3.61 28.95 32.83
C THR A 567 -2.81 27.84 33.51
N LYS A 568 -2.57 27.96 34.82
CA LYS A 568 -1.95 26.89 35.61
C LYS A 568 -2.73 25.57 35.57
N ASP A 569 -4.03 25.64 35.31
CA ASP A 569 -4.90 24.47 35.17
C ASP A 569 -4.96 23.93 33.74
N ALA A 570 -4.10 24.40 32.85
CA ALA A 570 -4.07 24.05 31.42
C ALA A 570 -5.40 24.36 30.71
N GLU A 571 -6.02 25.50 31.02
CA GLU A 571 -7.11 26.07 30.22
C GLU A 571 -6.54 27.05 29.20
N ILE A 572 -7.07 27.02 27.97
CA ILE A 572 -6.64 27.92 26.90
C ILE A 572 -7.27 29.29 27.13
N VAL A 573 -6.44 30.31 27.36
CA VAL A 573 -6.87 31.72 27.40
C VAL A 573 -6.92 32.29 25.99
N ASN A 574 -5.87 32.03 25.21
CA ASN A 574 -5.75 32.48 23.82
C ASN A 574 -4.84 31.53 23.03
N VAL A 575 -4.99 31.54 21.70
CA VAL A 575 -4.11 30.85 20.74
C VAL A 575 -3.76 31.77 19.58
N ASP A 576 -2.49 31.81 19.22
CA ASP A 576 -1.93 32.55 18.10
C ASP A 576 -1.16 31.62 17.16
N PHE A 577 -1.24 31.90 15.86
CA PHE A 577 -0.59 31.10 14.82
C PHE A 577 0.28 32.03 13.97
N THR A 578 1.55 31.69 13.79
CA THR A 578 2.48 32.54 13.05
C THR A 578 3.55 31.73 12.34
N LYS A 579 3.96 32.17 11.16
CA LYS A 579 5.27 31.80 10.62
C LYS A 579 6.36 32.46 11.46
N SER A 580 7.46 31.75 11.65
CA SER A 580 8.50 32.12 12.60
C SER A 580 9.88 31.65 12.20
N VAL A 581 10.90 32.27 12.79
CA VAL A 581 12.27 31.80 12.81
C VAL A 581 12.58 31.35 14.23
N ILE A 582 13.07 30.11 14.37
CA ILE A 582 13.43 29.53 15.66
C ILE A 582 14.89 29.07 15.65
N ARG A 583 15.44 28.83 16.85
CA ARG A 583 16.70 28.11 17.04
C ARG A 583 16.53 27.18 18.24
N SER A 584 16.32 25.89 17.97
CA SER A 584 16.25 24.89 19.04
C SER A 584 17.58 24.86 19.79
N LYS A 585 17.57 24.91 21.12
CA LYS A 585 18.81 24.87 21.92
C LYS A 585 19.30 23.44 22.13
N HIS A 586 18.36 22.48 22.19
CA HIS A 586 18.64 21.08 22.44
C HIS A 586 17.69 20.17 21.66
N SER A 587 18.21 19.02 21.27
CA SER A 587 17.45 17.89 20.75
C SER A 587 17.65 16.74 21.73
N PHE A 588 16.60 16.36 22.45
CA PHE A 588 16.64 15.29 23.44
C PHE A 588 16.04 14.01 22.88
N THR A 589 16.58 12.88 23.30
CA THR A 589 15.83 11.63 23.24
C THR A 589 14.76 11.59 24.34
N TYR A 590 13.74 10.75 24.17
CA TYR A 590 12.75 10.51 25.24
C TYR A 590 13.37 10.13 26.59
N ASP A 591 14.49 9.38 26.56
CA ASP A 591 15.18 8.89 27.76
C ASP A 591 15.97 10.00 28.46
N GLU A 592 16.65 10.85 27.69
CA GLU A 592 17.35 12.02 28.22
C GLU A 592 16.38 13.03 28.81
N ALA A 593 15.26 13.28 28.14
CA ALA A 593 14.20 14.15 28.66
C ALA A 593 13.58 13.58 29.94
N GLN A 594 13.37 12.26 30.02
CA GLN A 594 12.82 11.60 31.20
C GLN A 594 13.79 11.72 32.38
N THR A 595 15.07 11.47 32.14
CA THR A 595 16.13 11.62 33.15
C THR A 595 16.17 13.05 33.71
N ARG A 596 15.97 14.07 32.88
CA ARG A 596 15.89 15.48 33.31
C ARG A 596 14.65 15.77 34.16
N ILE A 597 13.51 15.19 33.81
CA ILE A 597 12.28 15.32 34.62
C ILE A 597 12.53 14.75 36.01
N ASP A 598 13.14 13.56 36.08
CA ASP A 598 13.29 12.77 37.31
C ASP A 598 14.44 13.24 38.21
N ASP A 599 15.54 13.78 37.66
CA ASP A 599 16.70 14.23 38.45
C ASP A 599 16.51 15.66 38.99
N GLU A 600 16.00 15.77 40.22
CA GLU A 600 15.79 17.04 40.94
C GLU A 600 17.03 17.95 41.01
N ARG A 601 18.25 17.45 40.81
CA ARG A 601 19.49 18.24 40.83
C ARG A 601 19.65 19.09 39.58
N MET A 602 19.04 18.70 38.46
CA MET A 602 19.05 19.47 37.22
C MET A 602 18.07 20.65 37.31
N GLN A 603 18.60 21.88 37.24
CA GLN A 603 17.86 23.13 37.48
C GLN A 603 18.09 24.20 36.40
N ASP A 604 18.65 23.82 35.26
CA ASP A 604 18.76 24.70 34.10
C ASP A 604 17.36 25.05 33.55
N ASP A 605 17.27 26.17 32.82
CA ASP A 605 15.99 26.73 32.38
C ASP A 605 15.21 25.78 31.47
N VAL A 606 15.89 24.97 30.67
CA VAL A 606 15.27 24.01 29.76
C VAL A 606 14.67 22.85 30.57
N THR A 607 15.39 22.33 31.56
CA THR A 607 14.86 21.30 32.48
C THR A 607 13.64 21.80 33.25
N LYS A 608 13.68 23.03 33.79
CA LYS A 608 12.52 23.64 34.44
C LYS A 608 11.33 23.75 33.48
N GLY A 609 11.60 24.13 32.22
CA GLY A 609 10.58 24.18 31.18
C GLY A 609 9.96 22.82 30.90
N ILE A 610 10.76 21.77 30.71
CA ILE A 610 10.26 20.40 30.47
C ILE A 610 9.38 19.92 31.63
N ARG A 611 9.75 20.23 32.89
CA ARG A 611 8.92 19.90 34.07
C ARG A 611 7.56 20.61 34.06
N ILE A 612 7.52 21.89 33.71
CA ILE A 612 6.26 22.65 33.59
C ILE A 612 5.40 22.07 32.45
N LEU A 613 6.01 21.80 31.29
CA LEU A 613 5.32 21.15 30.17
C LEU A 613 4.71 19.81 30.61
N ASN A 614 5.47 19.00 31.34
CA ASN A 614 5.00 17.72 31.85
C ASN A 614 3.82 17.85 32.82
N GLU A 615 3.87 18.82 33.75
CA GLU A 615 2.77 19.10 34.67
C GLU A 615 1.47 19.47 33.91
N LEU A 616 1.58 20.35 32.91
CA LEU A 616 0.45 20.76 32.10
C LEU A 616 -0.06 19.60 31.22
N ALA A 617 0.83 18.79 30.65
CA ALA A 617 0.46 17.62 29.87
C ALA A 617 -0.35 16.61 30.70
N LYS A 618 0.02 16.35 31.95
CA LYS A 618 -0.76 15.51 32.87
C LYS A 618 -2.19 16.03 33.06
N LYS A 619 -2.37 17.35 33.18
CA LYS A 619 -3.69 17.99 33.30
C LYS A 619 -4.50 17.88 32.02
N LEU A 620 -3.88 18.13 30.85
CA LEU A 620 -4.51 17.97 29.54
C LEU A 620 -4.99 16.53 29.31
N ARG A 621 -4.11 15.55 29.60
CA ARG A 621 -4.42 14.12 29.51
C ARG A 621 -5.59 13.73 30.40
N LYS A 622 -5.60 14.19 31.66
CA LYS A 622 -6.68 13.92 32.61
C LYS A 622 -8.02 14.42 32.05
N LYS A 623 -8.10 15.67 31.58
CA LYS A 623 -9.32 16.23 30.96
C LYS A 623 -9.74 15.47 29.70
N ARG A 624 -8.77 15.00 28.90
CA ARG A 624 -9.03 14.19 27.69
C ARG A 624 -9.64 12.83 28.05
N ILE A 625 -9.15 12.15 29.08
CA ILE A 625 -9.71 10.89 29.60
C ILE A 625 -11.09 11.10 30.21
N GLU A 626 -11.29 12.19 30.98
CA GLU A 626 -12.60 12.55 31.54
C GLU A 626 -13.67 12.79 30.46
N ARG A 627 -13.27 13.37 29.31
CA ARG A 627 -14.12 13.51 28.11
C ARG A 627 -14.42 12.18 27.39
N GLY A 628 -13.73 11.09 27.76
CA GLY A 628 -13.93 9.76 27.20
C GLY A 628 -13.02 9.40 26.05
N ALA A 629 -11.78 9.91 26.05
CA ALA A 629 -10.75 9.43 25.14
C ALA A 629 -10.32 8.01 25.51
N LEU A 630 -10.06 7.19 24.49
CA LEU A 630 -9.67 5.80 24.67
C LEU A 630 -8.16 5.69 24.80
N THR A 631 -7.70 4.99 25.83
CA THR A 631 -6.32 4.50 25.91
C THR A 631 -6.28 3.11 25.32
N LEU A 632 -5.93 3.02 24.03
CA LEU A 632 -5.82 1.74 23.31
C LEU A 632 -4.37 1.28 23.26
N SER A 633 -4.18 -0.04 23.11
CA SER A 633 -2.86 -0.67 23.07
C SER A 633 -2.64 -1.38 21.74
N SER A 634 -1.41 -1.36 21.25
CA SER A 634 -0.90 -2.16 20.13
C SER A 634 0.24 -3.06 20.62
N PRO A 635 0.43 -4.26 20.04
CA PRO A 635 1.59 -5.10 20.33
C PRO A 635 2.81 -4.61 19.54
N GLU A 636 3.26 -3.37 19.79
CA GLU A 636 4.45 -2.81 19.11
C GLU A 636 5.74 -3.39 19.67
N VAL A 637 6.61 -3.86 18.78
CA VAL A 637 7.95 -4.36 19.10
C VAL A 637 9.05 -3.53 18.42
N ARG A 638 10.24 -3.57 19.01
CA ARG A 638 11.47 -2.97 18.49
C ARG A 638 12.53 -4.07 18.35
N PHE A 639 13.25 -4.04 17.24
CA PHE A 639 14.36 -4.94 16.98
C PHE A 639 15.68 -4.26 17.36
N ASN A 640 16.55 -5.02 18.04
CA ASN A 640 17.96 -4.68 18.20
C ASN A 640 18.71 -5.39 17.07
N LEU A 641 19.27 -4.62 16.14
CA LEU A 641 19.98 -5.12 14.98
C LEU A 641 21.49 -5.14 15.24
N GLU A 642 22.19 -6.10 14.66
CA GLU A 642 23.65 -6.10 14.63
C GLU A 642 24.18 -5.02 13.67
N ASN A 643 25.25 -4.31 14.04
CA ASN A 643 25.69 -3.11 13.32
C ASN A 643 26.05 -3.32 11.84
N ASP A 644 26.66 -4.46 11.49
CA ASP A 644 27.18 -4.70 10.13
C ASP A 644 26.21 -5.51 9.25
N SER A 645 25.62 -6.58 9.78
CA SER A 645 24.69 -7.46 9.06
C SER A 645 23.26 -6.91 9.02
N GLN A 646 22.91 -6.05 10.00
CA GLN A 646 21.55 -5.66 10.35
C GLN A 646 20.63 -6.85 10.63
N ASP A 647 21.20 -8.00 11.01
CA ASP A 647 20.41 -9.14 11.43
C ASP A 647 19.81 -8.88 12.83
N PRO A 648 18.55 -9.28 13.08
CA PRO A 648 17.91 -9.07 14.37
C PRO A 648 18.51 -9.98 15.45
N VAL A 649 19.12 -9.35 16.45
CA VAL A 649 19.76 -10.02 17.60
C VAL A 649 18.75 -10.22 18.73
N ASP A 650 17.90 -9.23 18.98
CA ASP A 650 16.88 -9.26 20.03
C ASP A 650 15.60 -8.52 19.60
N VAL A 651 14.50 -8.86 20.26
CA VAL A 651 13.17 -8.28 20.04
C VAL A 651 12.55 -7.93 21.38
N GLU A 652 12.24 -6.65 21.56
CA GLU A 652 11.68 -6.11 22.80
C GLU A 652 10.35 -5.41 22.56
N MET A 653 9.45 -5.47 23.53
CA MET A 653 8.26 -4.62 23.52
C MET A 653 8.65 -3.15 23.69
N LYS A 654 8.02 -2.29 22.90
CA LYS A 654 8.18 -0.85 23.07
C LYS A 654 7.48 -0.37 24.34
N GLU A 655 8.25 0.21 25.26
CA GLU A 655 7.73 0.85 26.47
C GLU A 655 7.41 2.33 26.21
N LEU A 656 6.24 2.78 26.67
CA LEU A 656 5.85 4.19 26.60
C LEU A 656 6.22 4.89 27.91
N LYS A 657 7.00 5.96 27.80
CA LYS A 657 7.43 6.79 28.93
C LYS A 657 6.53 8.00 29.13
N GLU A 658 6.69 8.69 30.26
CA GLU A 658 5.92 9.90 30.56
C GLU A 658 6.22 11.03 29.57
N THR A 659 7.47 11.14 29.12
CA THR A 659 7.88 12.05 28.04
C THR A 659 7.19 11.80 26.71
N ASN A 660 6.82 10.54 26.39
CA ASN A 660 6.01 10.26 25.19
C ASN A 660 4.61 10.89 25.32
N ALA A 661 3.99 10.76 26.50
CA ALA A 661 2.69 11.36 26.77
C ALA A 661 2.76 12.89 26.81
N LEU A 662 3.86 13.48 27.31
CA LEU A 662 4.10 14.92 27.28
C LEU A 662 3.98 15.48 25.86
N VAL A 663 4.77 14.92 24.94
CA VAL A 663 4.78 15.36 23.53
C VAL A 663 3.40 15.09 22.89
N GLU A 664 2.80 13.92 23.14
CA GLU A 664 1.48 13.56 22.59
C GLU A 664 0.42 14.62 22.91
N GLU A 665 0.29 15.08 24.15
CA GLU A 665 -0.77 16.02 24.54
C GLU A 665 -0.63 17.39 23.87
N PHE A 666 0.60 17.91 23.74
CA PHE A 666 0.81 19.19 23.04
C PHE A 666 0.65 19.07 21.53
N MET A 667 1.02 17.93 20.92
CA MET A 667 0.73 17.69 19.51
C MET A 667 -0.78 17.58 19.25
N LEU A 668 -1.52 16.91 20.14
CA LEU A 668 -2.98 16.85 20.06
C LEU A 668 -3.61 18.24 20.20
N LEU A 669 -3.13 19.06 21.15
CA LEU A 669 -3.58 20.43 21.34
C LEU A 669 -3.34 21.30 20.10
N ALA A 670 -2.15 21.19 19.48
CA ALA A 670 -1.80 21.84 18.21
C ALA A 670 -2.78 21.44 17.10
N ASN A 671 -2.94 20.14 16.89
CA ASN A 671 -3.81 19.58 15.86
C ASN A 671 -5.26 20.02 16.02
N ILE A 672 -5.81 20.04 17.24
CA ILE A 672 -7.18 20.49 17.51
C ILE A 672 -7.34 21.99 17.25
N SER A 673 -6.41 22.81 17.75
CA SER A 673 -6.47 24.28 17.58
C SER A 673 -6.38 24.67 16.11
N VAL A 674 -5.47 24.03 15.35
CA VAL A 674 -5.34 24.23 13.90
C VAL A 674 -6.58 23.76 13.16
N ALA A 675 -7.15 22.60 13.51
CA ALA A 675 -8.38 22.09 12.89
C ALA A 675 -9.54 23.09 13.02
N GLN A 676 -9.71 23.68 14.20
CA GLN A 676 -10.72 24.72 14.45
C GLN A 676 -10.46 25.96 13.60
N LYS A 677 -9.20 26.43 13.53
CA LYS A 677 -8.83 27.62 12.76
C LYS A 677 -9.06 27.44 11.26
N ILE A 678 -8.58 26.35 10.67
CA ILE A 678 -8.74 26.10 9.22
C ILE A 678 -10.21 25.87 8.84
N PHE A 679 -10.98 25.19 9.70
CA PHE A 679 -12.40 24.96 9.44
C PHE A 679 -13.20 26.26 9.51
N SER A 680 -12.89 27.14 10.46
CA SER A 680 -13.56 28.45 10.56
C SER A 680 -13.40 29.31 9.31
N HIS A 681 -12.26 29.20 8.61
CA HIS A 681 -11.96 29.96 7.40
C HIS A 681 -12.38 29.22 6.11
N PHE A 682 -12.25 27.89 6.08
CA PHE A 682 -12.54 27.03 4.93
C PHE A 682 -13.58 25.95 5.25
N PRO A 683 -14.83 26.30 5.59
CA PRO A 683 -15.82 25.34 6.06
C PRO A 683 -16.18 24.26 5.01
N MET A 684 -15.99 24.55 3.72
CA MET A 684 -16.33 23.64 2.63
C MET A 684 -15.14 22.83 2.07
N SER A 685 -13.91 23.12 2.49
CA SER A 685 -12.71 22.52 1.91
C SER A 685 -11.56 22.28 2.90
N ALA A 686 -11.79 22.41 4.21
CA ALA A 686 -10.77 22.07 5.20
C ALA A 686 -10.43 20.57 5.16
N LEU A 687 -9.13 20.26 5.17
CA LEU A 687 -8.64 18.89 5.33
C LEU A 687 -8.66 18.52 6.82
N LEU A 688 -9.51 17.57 7.17
CA LEU A 688 -9.74 17.10 8.54
C LEU A 688 -9.51 15.59 8.63
N ARG A 689 -9.46 15.05 9.85
CA ARG A 689 -9.32 13.61 10.12
C ARG A 689 -10.34 13.16 11.15
N LYS A 690 -11.25 12.26 10.76
CA LYS A 690 -12.30 11.70 11.62
C LYS A 690 -11.99 10.26 12.04
N HIS A 691 -12.62 9.84 13.13
CA HIS A 691 -12.67 8.45 13.55
C HIS A 691 -14.12 8.16 13.95
N GLY A 692 -14.86 7.50 13.07
CA GLY A 692 -16.27 7.18 13.28
C GLY A 692 -16.49 6.22 14.45
N SER A 693 -17.70 6.24 15.01
CA SER A 693 -18.10 5.28 16.03
C SER A 693 -18.10 3.86 15.45
N PRO A 694 -17.48 2.89 16.12
CA PRO A 694 -17.49 1.51 15.66
C PRO A 694 -18.90 0.91 15.71
N PRO A 695 -19.31 0.10 14.72
CA PRO A 695 -20.54 -0.66 14.78
C PRO A 695 -20.58 -1.57 16.01
N VAL A 696 -21.73 -1.68 16.68
CA VAL A 696 -21.90 -2.50 17.89
C VAL A 696 -21.51 -3.96 17.63
N ASN A 697 -21.90 -4.49 16.47
CA ASN A 697 -21.65 -5.88 16.10
C ASN A 697 -20.16 -6.25 16.03
N ASN A 698 -19.27 -5.26 15.85
CA ASN A 698 -17.82 -5.51 15.89
C ASN A 698 -17.34 -6.00 17.26
N PHE A 699 -18.10 -5.75 18.32
CA PHE A 699 -17.75 -6.13 19.69
C PHE A 699 -18.47 -7.38 20.17
N ASP A 700 -19.45 -7.93 19.46
CA ASP A 700 -20.32 -8.99 19.98
C ASP A 700 -19.53 -10.22 20.42
N THR A 701 -18.59 -10.69 19.59
CA THR A 701 -17.69 -11.80 19.94
C THR A 701 -16.84 -11.49 21.18
N LEU A 702 -16.28 -10.29 21.24
CA LEU A 702 -15.44 -9.86 22.36
C LEU A 702 -16.26 -9.71 23.65
N ARG A 703 -17.48 -9.14 23.59
CA ARG A 703 -18.41 -8.98 24.71
C ARG A 703 -18.87 -10.33 25.25
N LYS A 704 -19.23 -11.28 24.36
CA LYS A 704 -19.62 -12.64 24.76
C LYS A 704 -18.50 -13.31 25.55
N ALA A 705 -17.27 -13.29 25.02
CA ALA A 705 -16.14 -13.91 25.69
C ALA A 705 -15.72 -13.21 26.98
N LEU A 706 -15.76 -11.87 27.04
CA LEU A 706 -15.51 -11.13 28.28
C LEU A 706 -16.57 -11.44 29.34
N GLY A 707 -17.83 -11.62 28.93
CA GLY A 707 -18.92 -12.00 29.83
C GLY A 707 -18.69 -13.35 30.51
N GLU A 708 -18.08 -14.32 29.81
CA GLU A 708 -17.73 -15.62 30.40
C GLU A 708 -16.68 -15.52 31.52
N VAL A 709 -15.81 -14.51 31.47
CA VAL A 709 -14.82 -14.22 32.53
C VAL A 709 -15.31 -13.16 33.53
N GLY A 710 -16.61 -12.84 33.50
CA GLY A 710 -17.25 -11.92 34.44
C GLY A 710 -17.00 -10.43 34.17
N ILE A 711 -16.56 -10.06 32.95
CA ILE A 711 -16.25 -8.68 32.57
C ILE A 711 -17.29 -8.17 31.57
N THR A 712 -17.84 -6.98 31.83
CA THR A 712 -18.80 -6.34 30.93
C THR A 712 -18.16 -5.13 30.25
N LEU A 713 -18.12 -5.16 28.91
CA LEU A 713 -17.67 -4.03 28.10
C LEU A 713 -18.87 -3.22 27.63
N ASN A 714 -18.91 -1.92 27.97
CA ASN A 714 -19.97 -0.99 27.56
C ASN A 714 -19.54 -0.23 26.30
N VAL A 715 -20.30 -0.38 25.21
CA VAL A 715 -20.00 0.22 23.89
C VAL A 715 -20.93 1.37 23.50
N GLU A 716 -21.75 1.88 24.43
CA GLU A 716 -22.74 2.94 24.17
C GLU A 716 -22.09 4.28 23.79
N SER A 717 -20.93 4.58 24.37
CA SER A 717 -20.17 5.80 24.09
C SER A 717 -18.67 5.57 24.29
N SER A 718 -17.83 6.48 23.78
CA SER A 718 -16.39 6.39 23.97
C SER A 718 -16.01 6.49 25.46
N LYS A 719 -16.76 7.26 26.27
CA LYS A 719 -16.54 7.36 27.72
C LYS A 719 -16.91 6.07 28.45
N ALA A 720 -18.10 5.53 28.18
CA ALA A 720 -18.53 4.27 28.78
C ALA A 720 -17.58 3.10 28.40
N LEU A 721 -17.07 3.12 27.16
CA LEU A 721 -16.07 2.17 26.71
C LEU A 721 -14.73 2.36 27.43
N ALA A 722 -14.25 3.60 27.58
CA ALA A 722 -13.03 3.89 28.34
C ALA A 722 -13.14 3.38 29.79
N ASP A 723 -14.24 3.70 30.48
CA ASP A 723 -14.45 3.34 31.89
C ASP A 723 -14.55 1.82 32.08
N SER A 724 -15.28 1.14 31.20
CA SER A 724 -15.36 -0.34 31.24
C SER A 724 -14.05 -1.03 30.86
N LEU A 725 -13.24 -0.44 29.96
CA LEU A 725 -11.89 -0.92 29.67
C LEU A 725 -10.94 -0.73 30.86
N ASP A 726 -11.02 0.40 31.56
CA ASP A 726 -10.20 0.66 32.76
C ASP A 726 -10.56 -0.31 33.89
N ALA A 727 -11.84 -0.69 34.00
CA ALA A 727 -12.33 -1.68 34.97
C ALA A 727 -12.06 -3.15 34.57
N ALA A 728 -11.69 -3.44 33.32
CA ALA A 728 -11.47 -4.79 32.82
C ALA A 728 -10.12 -5.39 33.29
N VAL A 729 -10.02 -5.69 34.58
CA VAL A 729 -8.82 -6.22 35.23
C VAL A 729 -9.15 -7.54 35.92
N LEU A 730 -8.26 -8.52 35.79
CA LEU A 730 -8.29 -9.76 36.57
C LEU A 730 -7.19 -9.71 37.65
N PRO A 731 -7.47 -10.00 38.94
CA PRO A 731 -6.49 -9.90 40.01
C PRO A 731 -5.21 -10.71 39.80
N ASN A 732 -5.30 -11.84 39.11
CA ASN A 732 -4.20 -12.78 38.90
C ASN A 732 -3.58 -12.70 37.49
N ASP A 733 -3.99 -11.74 36.65
CA ASP A 733 -3.41 -11.55 35.31
C ASP A 733 -3.23 -10.05 34.99
N ALA A 734 -2.02 -9.54 35.26
CA ALA A 734 -1.66 -8.14 35.00
C ALA A 734 -1.66 -7.79 33.51
N TYR A 735 -1.50 -8.78 32.61
CA TYR A 735 -1.48 -8.54 31.16
C TYR A 735 -2.89 -8.50 30.57
N PHE A 736 -3.88 -9.08 31.24
CA PHE A 736 -5.25 -9.19 30.75
C PHE A 736 -5.83 -7.86 30.28
N ASN A 737 -5.67 -6.78 31.05
CA ASN A 737 -6.18 -5.46 30.64
C ASN A 737 -5.56 -4.98 29.32
N LYS A 738 -4.24 -5.16 29.16
CA LYS A 738 -3.52 -4.82 27.92
C LYS A 738 -4.01 -5.68 26.75
N LEU A 739 -4.26 -6.96 26.97
CA LEU A 739 -4.85 -7.87 25.98
C LEU A 739 -6.23 -7.40 25.52
N VAL A 740 -7.12 -7.07 26.46
CA VAL A 740 -8.47 -6.56 26.13
C VAL A 740 -8.38 -5.26 25.34
N ARG A 741 -7.46 -4.34 25.68
CA ARG A 741 -7.22 -3.14 24.88
C ARG A 741 -6.73 -3.45 23.47
N ILE A 742 -5.80 -4.39 23.30
CA ILE A 742 -5.33 -4.84 21.98
C ILE A 742 -6.48 -5.40 21.14
N MET A 743 -7.34 -6.24 21.73
CA MET A 743 -8.50 -6.79 21.05
C MET A 743 -9.54 -5.71 20.70
N THR A 744 -9.78 -4.79 21.63
CA THR A 744 -10.71 -3.67 21.44
C THR A 744 -10.25 -2.75 20.31
N THR A 745 -8.94 -2.51 20.15
CA THR A 745 -8.37 -1.77 19.01
C THR A 745 -8.80 -2.37 17.67
N ARG A 746 -9.00 -3.70 17.56
CA ARG A 746 -9.42 -4.38 16.33
C ARG A 746 -10.91 -4.22 16.03
N CYS A 747 -11.72 -3.96 17.05
CA CYS A 747 -13.14 -3.67 16.90
C CYS A 747 -13.38 -2.23 16.39
N MET A 748 -12.38 -1.34 16.53
CA MET A 748 -12.47 0.06 16.09
C MET A 748 -12.51 0.19 14.57
N MET A 749 -13.04 1.32 14.10
CA MET A 749 -12.92 1.72 12.70
C MET A 749 -11.52 2.30 12.41
N GLN A 750 -11.12 2.25 11.14
CA GLN A 750 -9.94 3.00 10.73
C GLN A 750 -10.26 4.50 10.70
N ALA A 751 -9.40 5.33 11.29
CA ALA A 751 -9.47 6.78 11.14
C ALA A 751 -9.14 7.21 9.71
N GLN A 752 -9.80 8.26 9.22
CA GLN A 752 -9.73 8.67 7.80
C GLN A 752 -9.64 10.20 7.67
N TYR A 753 -8.79 10.64 6.74
CA TYR A 753 -8.83 12.00 6.23
C TYR A 753 -10.08 12.24 5.40
N PHE A 754 -10.64 13.44 5.49
CA PHE A 754 -11.81 13.83 4.72
C PHE A 754 -11.82 15.35 4.48
N CYS A 755 -12.59 15.75 3.47
CA CYS A 755 -12.86 17.15 3.16
C CYS A 755 -14.09 17.61 3.96
N SER A 756 -13.99 18.70 4.70
CA SER A 756 -15.09 19.18 5.55
C SER A 756 -16.40 19.38 4.79
N GLY A 757 -16.34 19.85 3.54
CA GLY A 757 -17.54 20.06 2.74
C GLY A 757 -18.23 18.79 2.23
N THR A 758 -17.62 17.60 2.35
CA THR A 758 -18.23 16.34 1.89
C THR A 758 -19.08 15.62 2.92
N GLU A 759 -18.97 16.01 4.19
CA GLU A 759 -19.62 15.35 5.32
C GLU A 759 -20.40 16.37 6.14
N SER A 760 -21.32 15.90 6.99
CA SER A 760 -21.98 16.77 7.97
C SER A 760 -21.08 17.02 9.18
N GLU A 761 -21.18 18.20 9.81
CA GLU A 761 -20.33 18.56 10.97
C GLU A 761 -20.46 17.59 12.15
N ALA A 762 -21.64 16.98 12.31
CA ALA A 762 -21.87 15.95 13.33
C ALA A 762 -20.96 14.71 13.16
N GLU A 763 -20.44 14.47 11.96
CA GLU A 763 -19.55 13.36 11.65
C GLU A 763 -18.05 13.69 11.80
N PHE A 764 -17.69 14.94 12.11
CA PHE A 764 -16.28 15.34 12.22
C PHE A 764 -15.60 14.76 13.46
N ARG A 765 -16.40 14.28 14.41
CA ARG A 765 -15.96 13.73 15.68
C ARG A 765 -14.87 12.68 15.50
N HIS A 766 -13.88 12.74 16.37
CA HIS A 766 -12.89 11.69 16.51
C HIS A 766 -13.19 10.84 17.74
N TYR A 767 -13.82 9.68 17.54
CA TYR A 767 -14.30 8.78 18.61
C TYR A 767 -13.21 8.45 19.64
N GLY A 768 -12.07 7.95 19.17
CA GLY A 768 -10.97 7.54 20.07
C GLY A 768 -10.27 8.68 20.82
N LEU A 769 -10.35 9.93 20.34
CA LEU A 769 -9.70 11.09 20.97
C LEU A 769 -10.70 11.93 21.78
N ALA A 770 -12.00 11.61 21.71
CA ALA A 770 -13.08 12.37 22.32
C ALA A 770 -13.05 13.88 22.02
N THR A 771 -12.76 14.25 20.76
CA THR A 771 -12.80 15.64 20.28
C THR A 771 -13.83 15.80 19.15
N PRO A 772 -14.55 16.94 19.07
CA PRO A 772 -15.51 17.21 18.01
C PRO A 772 -14.86 17.42 16.63
N ILE A 773 -13.61 17.90 16.59
CA ILE A 773 -12.89 18.17 15.36
C ILE A 773 -11.39 17.87 15.53
N TYR A 774 -10.75 17.38 14.48
CA TYR A 774 -9.34 17.01 14.49
C TYR A 774 -8.72 17.05 13.09
N THR A 775 -7.42 17.31 13.00
CA THR A 775 -6.63 17.19 11.77
C THR A 775 -5.19 16.77 12.10
N HIS A 776 -4.32 16.63 11.10
CA HIS A 776 -2.89 16.49 11.30
C HIS A 776 -2.12 17.70 10.76
N PHE A 777 -1.28 18.28 11.60
CA PHE A 777 -0.48 19.48 11.34
C PHE A 777 0.99 19.30 11.72
N THR A 778 1.27 18.44 12.70
CA THR A 778 2.53 18.43 13.45
C THR A 778 3.67 17.65 12.81
N SER A 779 3.53 17.13 11.59
CA SER A 779 4.58 16.34 10.92
C SER A 779 4.62 16.50 9.39
N PRO A 780 4.81 17.72 8.86
CA PRO A 780 4.83 17.99 7.42
C PRO A 780 6.04 17.41 6.69
N ILE A 781 7.13 17.02 7.36
CA ILE A 781 8.26 16.35 6.70
C ILE A 781 7.84 14.97 6.19
N ARG A 782 6.97 14.28 6.94
CA ARG A 782 6.60 12.88 6.70
C ARG A 782 5.14 12.65 6.34
N ARG A 783 4.29 13.68 6.32
CA ARG A 783 2.87 13.58 5.92
C ARG A 783 2.45 14.73 5.02
N TYR A 784 1.95 14.39 3.83
CA TYR A 784 1.47 15.40 2.89
C TYR A 784 0.14 16.05 3.34
N SER A 785 -0.66 15.35 4.16
CA SER A 785 -1.82 15.96 4.84
C SER A 785 -1.44 17.23 5.58
N ASP A 786 -0.31 17.20 6.27
CA ASP A 786 0.15 18.28 7.12
C ASP A 786 0.68 19.43 6.26
N VAL A 787 1.33 19.15 5.13
CA VAL A 787 1.69 20.17 4.12
C VAL A 787 0.46 20.93 3.64
N ILE A 788 -0.65 20.24 3.35
CA ILE A 788 -1.91 20.88 2.95
C ILE A 788 -2.51 21.69 4.11
N VAL A 789 -2.51 21.15 5.32
CA VAL A 789 -3.01 21.87 6.51
C VAL A 789 -2.17 23.11 6.80
N HIS A 790 -0.85 23.07 6.62
CA HIS A 790 0.02 24.24 6.72
C HIS A 790 -0.34 25.31 5.68
N ARG A 791 -0.65 24.92 4.43
CA ARG A 791 -1.10 25.86 3.39
C ARG A 791 -2.45 26.49 3.76
N LEU A 792 -3.40 25.70 4.22
CA LEU A 792 -4.70 26.17 4.68
C LEU A 792 -4.57 27.09 5.89
N LEU A 793 -3.70 26.75 6.86
CA LEU A 793 -3.47 27.57 8.03
C LEU A 793 -2.81 28.90 7.67
N GLN A 794 -1.82 28.90 6.79
CA GLN A 794 -1.20 30.14 6.28
C GLN A 794 -2.27 31.06 5.67
N ALA A 795 -3.10 30.52 4.77
CA ALA A 795 -4.18 31.28 4.14
C ALA A 795 -5.26 31.73 5.14
N SER A 796 -5.38 31.08 6.31
CA SER A 796 -6.33 31.45 7.36
C SER A 796 -5.85 32.59 8.26
N ILE A 797 -4.55 32.93 8.22
CA ILE A 797 -3.92 33.92 9.10
C ILE A 797 -3.31 35.09 8.33
N ASP A 798 -3.04 34.90 7.03
CA ASP A 798 -2.43 35.89 6.16
C ASP A 798 -3.38 36.22 5.00
N PRO A 799 -4.03 37.40 5.01
CA PRO A 799 -4.98 37.79 3.98
C PRO A 799 -4.34 38.11 2.63
N ASP A 800 -3.02 38.37 2.59
CA ASP A 800 -2.30 38.73 1.35
C ASP A 800 -1.88 37.48 0.56
N VAL A 801 -1.89 36.29 1.19
CA VAL A 801 -1.55 35.03 0.54
C VAL A 801 -2.66 34.61 -0.42
N THR A 802 -2.37 34.65 -1.71
CA THR A 802 -3.25 34.09 -2.74
C THR A 802 -3.15 32.56 -2.74
N TYR A 803 -4.29 31.89 -2.59
CA TYR A 803 -4.39 30.43 -2.66
C TYR A 803 -4.96 29.99 -4.02
N GLY A 804 -4.44 28.87 -4.53
CA GLY A 804 -4.94 28.28 -5.77
C GLY A 804 -6.29 27.59 -5.56
N GLN A 805 -7.04 27.40 -6.66
CA GLN A 805 -8.36 26.77 -6.63
C GLN A 805 -8.33 25.36 -6.03
N GLU A 806 -7.19 24.66 -6.07
CA GLU A 806 -7.00 23.33 -5.52
C GLU A 806 -7.25 23.23 -4.01
N LEU A 807 -7.00 24.29 -3.24
CA LEU A 807 -7.24 24.32 -1.79
C LEU A 807 -8.71 24.60 -1.44
N THR A 808 -9.46 25.21 -2.36
CA THR A 808 -10.87 25.57 -2.18
C THR A 808 -11.85 24.63 -2.88
N ASP A 809 -11.38 23.83 -3.83
CA ASP A 809 -12.21 22.89 -4.59
C ASP A 809 -12.47 21.63 -3.75
N LYS A 810 -13.71 21.53 -3.27
CA LYS A 810 -14.22 20.38 -2.50
C LYS A 810 -13.96 19.04 -3.19
N THR A 811 -14.07 18.96 -4.51
CA THR A 811 -13.91 17.69 -5.25
C THR A 811 -12.46 17.26 -5.27
N LYS A 812 -11.55 18.19 -5.56
CA LYS A 812 -10.11 17.93 -5.55
C LYS A 812 -9.60 17.58 -4.15
N MET A 813 -10.07 18.29 -3.13
CA MET A 813 -9.71 17.99 -1.74
C MET A 813 -10.19 16.60 -1.35
N LYS A 814 -11.40 16.19 -1.75
CA LYS A 814 -11.89 14.83 -1.53
C LYS A 814 -11.01 13.77 -2.20
N GLU A 815 -10.68 13.96 -3.48
CA GLU A 815 -9.81 13.05 -4.23
C GLU A 815 -8.44 12.92 -3.56
N LEU A 816 -7.89 14.03 -3.06
CA LEU A 816 -6.64 14.02 -2.29
C LEU A 816 -6.78 13.24 -0.98
N CYS A 817 -7.86 13.43 -0.21
CA CYS A 817 -8.10 12.64 0.99
C CYS A 817 -8.16 11.13 0.69
N ASP A 818 -8.79 10.72 -0.41
CA ASP A 818 -8.84 9.32 -0.83
C ASP A 818 -7.43 8.74 -1.10
N VAL A 819 -6.57 9.51 -1.77
CA VAL A 819 -5.16 9.15 -1.99
C VAL A 819 -4.40 9.03 -0.67
N LEU A 820 -4.53 10.02 0.22
CA LEU A 820 -3.85 10.04 1.52
C LEU A 820 -4.28 8.88 2.42
N ASN A 821 -5.58 8.56 2.44
CA ASN A 821 -6.10 7.40 3.17
C ASN A 821 -5.54 6.09 2.64
N HIS A 822 -5.46 5.94 1.31
CA HIS A 822 -4.87 4.77 0.68
C HIS A 822 -3.39 4.63 1.04
N ARG A 823 -2.59 5.68 0.82
CA ARG A 823 -1.16 5.70 1.14
C ARG A 823 -0.86 5.44 2.61
N HIS A 824 -1.65 6.04 3.51
CA HIS A 824 -1.50 5.79 4.95
C HIS A 824 -1.76 4.33 5.31
N ARG A 825 -2.82 3.72 4.77
CA ARG A 825 -3.12 2.29 5.00
C ARG A 825 -2.00 1.40 4.49
N MET A 826 -1.52 1.68 3.28
CA MET A 826 -0.44 0.92 2.66
C MET A 826 0.87 1.02 3.44
N ALA A 827 1.23 2.21 3.92
CA ALA A 827 2.39 2.42 4.77
C ALA A 827 2.32 1.61 6.08
N GLN A 828 1.14 1.58 6.73
CA GLN A 828 0.94 0.77 7.93
C GLN A 828 1.06 -0.73 7.66
N MET A 829 0.54 -1.20 6.52
CA MET A 829 0.65 -2.61 6.14
C MET A 829 2.10 -2.98 5.82
N ALA A 830 2.83 -2.15 5.06
CA ALA A 830 4.24 -2.35 4.78
C ALA A 830 5.10 -2.41 6.06
N GLY A 831 4.85 -1.50 7.02
CA GLY A 831 5.54 -1.52 8.32
C GLY A 831 5.28 -2.83 9.10
N ARG A 832 4.03 -3.32 9.12
CA ARG A 832 3.69 -4.61 9.74
C ARG A 832 4.36 -5.79 9.05
N SER A 833 4.34 -5.83 7.71
CA SER A 833 5.01 -6.89 6.94
C SER A 833 6.53 -6.85 7.11
N SER A 834 7.13 -5.68 7.31
CA SER A 834 8.55 -5.56 7.65
C SER A 834 8.82 -6.14 9.04
N VAL A 835 8.00 -5.83 10.05
CA VAL A 835 8.11 -6.47 11.38
C VAL A 835 7.97 -7.99 11.27
N GLU A 836 7.04 -8.50 10.48
CA GLU A 836 6.87 -9.94 10.23
C GLU A 836 8.12 -10.57 9.58
N LEU A 837 8.66 -9.94 8.54
CA LEU A 837 9.90 -10.38 7.87
C LEU A 837 11.07 -10.47 8.85
N TYR A 838 11.31 -9.42 9.64
CA TYR A 838 12.38 -9.40 10.64
C TYR A 838 12.14 -10.38 11.77
N THR A 839 10.88 -10.63 12.13
CA THR A 839 10.58 -11.69 13.10
C THR A 839 10.93 -13.07 12.54
N ASN A 840 10.57 -13.36 11.28
CA ASN A 840 10.95 -14.62 10.64
C ASN A 840 12.47 -14.80 10.57
N MET A 841 13.22 -13.72 10.28
CA MET A 841 14.68 -13.72 10.32
C MET A 841 15.21 -14.02 11.74
N PHE A 842 14.63 -13.39 12.76
CA PHE A 842 15.04 -13.61 14.16
C PHE A 842 14.86 -15.08 14.59
N PHE A 843 13.78 -15.72 14.18
CA PHE A 843 13.48 -17.13 14.47
C PHE A 843 14.13 -18.13 13.52
N LYS A 844 14.87 -17.67 12.51
CA LYS A 844 15.57 -18.56 11.58
C LYS A 844 16.52 -19.47 12.34
N ASN A 845 16.33 -20.79 12.21
CA ASN A 845 17.08 -21.82 12.95
C ASN A 845 16.96 -21.75 14.48
N LYS A 846 16.00 -21.01 15.03
CA LYS A 846 15.69 -20.97 16.47
C LYS A 846 14.32 -21.60 16.71
N THR A 847 14.23 -22.33 17.81
CA THR A 847 12.97 -22.83 18.35
C THR A 847 12.85 -22.34 19.78
N LEU A 848 11.78 -21.61 20.09
CA LEU A 848 11.54 -21.08 21.43
C LEU A 848 10.16 -21.52 21.91
N VAL A 849 10.05 -21.79 23.21
CA VAL A 849 8.77 -22.02 23.87
C VAL A 849 8.44 -20.78 24.68
N GLU A 850 7.30 -20.17 24.41
CA GLU A 850 6.85 -18.97 25.11
C GLU A 850 5.40 -19.08 25.53
N GLU A 851 5.04 -18.24 26.51
CA GLU A 851 3.67 -18.06 26.93
C GLU A 851 2.90 -17.21 25.91
N GLY A 852 1.73 -17.68 25.53
CA GLY A 852 0.80 -17.00 24.63
C GLY A 852 -0.59 -16.88 25.24
N ARG A 853 -1.37 -15.95 24.69
CA ARG A 853 -2.77 -15.71 25.03
C ARG A 853 -3.65 -16.06 23.85
N VAL A 854 -4.66 -16.90 24.07
CA VAL A 854 -5.62 -17.26 23.02
C VAL A 854 -6.53 -16.06 22.73
N ILE A 855 -6.52 -15.58 21.50
CA ILE A 855 -7.28 -14.39 21.07
C ILE A 855 -8.47 -14.71 20.17
N ARG A 856 -8.53 -15.93 19.60
CA ARG A 856 -9.65 -16.38 18.78
C ARG A 856 -9.71 -17.90 18.73
N ILE A 857 -10.92 -18.46 18.73
CA ILE A 857 -11.17 -19.88 18.48
C ILE A 857 -11.67 -20.08 17.05
N LEU A 858 -11.20 -21.12 16.37
CA LEU A 858 -11.61 -21.56 15.04
C LEU A 858 -12.13 -23.01 15.13
N LYS A 859 -12.80 -23.50 14.09
CA LYS A 859 -13.30 -24.90 14.06
C LYS A 859 -12.17 -25.94 14.06
N ASN A 860 -11.02 -25.61 13.49
CA ASN A 860 -9.87 -26.49 13.32
C ASN A 860 -8.57 -25.98 13.98
N GLY A 861 -8.70 -25.05 14.94
CA GLY A 861 -7.53 -24.43 15.57
C GLY A 861 -7.89 -23.22 16.42
N PHE A 862 -6.88 -22.54 16.95
CA PHE A 862 -7.05 -21.29 17.69
C PHE A 862 -5.91 -20.33 17.40
N VAL A 863 -6.16 -19.03 17.50
CA VAL A 863 -5.15 -17.99 17.28
C VAL A 863 -4.55 -17.59 18.62
N VAL A 864 -3.23 -17.59 18.69
CA VAL A 864 -2.46 -17.21 19.88
C VAL A 864 -1.67 -15.93 19.59
N LEU A 865 -1.76 -14.96 20.49
CA LEU A 865 -0.86 -13.81 20.57
C LEU A 865 0.26 -14.16 21.54
N VAL A 866 1.52 -14.08 21.11
CA VAL A 866 2.70 -14.19 21.96
C VAL A 866 3.18 -12.78 22.29
N PRO A 867 2.91 -12.26 23.51
CA PRO A 867 3.15 -10.86 23.83
C PRO A 867 4.60 -10.46 23.58
N ARG A 868 5.56 -11.25 24.09
CA ARG A 868 6.99 -10.93 24.06
C ARG A 868 7.49 -10.47 22.69
N PHE A 869 7.00 -11.10 21.63
CA PHE A 869 7.40 -10.82 20.24
C PHE A 869 6.33 -10.08 19.43
N GLY A 870 5.17 -9.78 20.03
CA GLY A 870 4.06 -9.11 19.34
C GLY A 870 3.51 -9.89 18.13
N ILE A 871 3.68 -11.22 18.12
CA ILE A 871 3.34 -12.09 16.99
C ILE A 871 2.07 -12.89 17.24
N GLU A 872 1.39 -13.18 16.14
CA GLU A 872 0.13 -13.92 16.14
C GLU A 872 0.23 -15.06 15.14
N SER A 873 -0.17 -16.25 15.55
CA SER A 873 -0.29 -17.38 14.64
C SER A 873 -1.44 -18.28 15.05
N ILE A 874 -1.94 -19.04 14.07
CA ILE A 874 -2.86 -20.15 14.30
C ILE A 874 -2.05 -21.33 14.86
N VAL A 875 -2.59 -21.96 15.90
CA VAL A 875 -2.24 -23.28 16.37
C VAL A 875 -3.32 -24.23 15.86
N TYR A 876 -2.97 -25.09 14.92
CA TYR A 876 -3.88 -26.06 14.34
C TYR A 876 -4.06 -27.26 15.28
N THR A 877 -5.27 -27.85 15.27
CA THR A 877 -5.64 -28.95 16.15
C THR A 877 -5.56 -30.33 15.49
N SER A 878 -5.15 -30.38 14.22
CA SER A 878 -4.78 -31.58 13.48
C SER A 878 -3.27 -31.59 13.18
N LYS A 879 -2.70 -32.78 12.96
CA LYS A 879 -1.30 -32.96 12.52
C LYS A 879 -1.10 -32.79 11.01
N GLY A 880 -2.19 -32.76 10.27
CA GLY A 880 -2.26 -32.59 8.84
C GLY A 880 -3.72 -32.57 8.35
N PRO A 881 -3.93 -32.47 7.03
CA PRO A 881 -5.25 -32.30 6.42
C PRO A 881 -6.15 -33.54 6.58
N ASP A 882 -5.54 -34.73 6.53
CA ASP A 882 -6.24 -36.02 6.54
C ASP A 882 -6.36 -36.63 7.96
N GLU A 883 -5.79 -35.97 8.98
CA GLU A 883 -5.86 -36.45 10.35
C GLU A 883 -7.02 -35.78 11.10
N PRO A 884 -7.89 -36.57 11.78
CA PRO A 884 -9.00 -36.00 12.53
C PRO A 884 -8.46 -35.06 13.62
N SER A 885 -9.07 -33.88 13.74
CA SER A 885 -8.76 -32.94 14.81
C SER A 885 -8.87 -33.63 16.16
N VAL A 886 -7.85 -33.45 17.01
CA VAL A 886 -7.87 -33.97 18.39
C VAL A 886 -8.91 -33.23 19.23
N PHE A 887 -9.22 -31.99 18.84
CA PHE A 887 -10.21 -31.15 19.49
C PHE A 887 -11.55 -31.17 18.75
N ILE A 888 -12.64 -31.19 19.51
CA ILE A 888 -14.00 -30.97 19.04
C ILE A 888 -14.37 -29.51 19.31
N TYR A 889 -14.85 -28.81 18.28
CA TYR A 889 -15.35 -27.45 18.42
C TYR A 889 -16.78 -27.46 18.96
N ASP A 890 -16.99 -26.83 20.12
CA ASP A 890 -18.29 -26.57 20.72
C ASP A 890 -18.73 -25.15 20.33
N GLU A 891 -19.70 -25.06 19.41
CA GLU A 891 -20.17 -23.79 18.84
C GLU A 891 -20.93 -22.93 19.85
N GLU A 892 -21.66 -23.54 20.79
CA GLU A 892 -22.40 -22.82 21.83
C GLU A 892 -21.44 -22.13 22.82
N LYS A 893 -20.44 -22.88 23.30
CA LYS A 893 -19.41 -22.41 24.24
C LYS A 893 -18.24 -21.70 23.57
N ASN A 894 -18.20 -21.71 22.23
CA ASN A 894 -17.08 -21.21 21.43
C ASN A 894 -15.71 -21.68 21.98
N ALA A 895 -15.58 -22.99 22.19
CA ALA A 895 -14.43 -23.61 22.84
C ALA A 895 -13.96 -24.84 22.06
N LEU A 896 -12.68 -25.18 22.21
CA LEU A 896 -12.12 -26.43 21.71
C LEU A 896 -11.94 -27.41 22.87
N ILE A 897 -12.50 -28.61 22.74
CA ILE A 897 -12.50 -29.64 23.80
C ILE A 897 -11.75 -30.89 23.34
N ALA A 898 -10.76 -31.34 24.12
CA ALA A 898 -10.04 -32.59 23.92
C ALA A 898 -9.88 -33.32 25.27
N GLY A 899 -10.74 -34.31 25.53
CA GLY A 899 -10.81 -34.97 26.84
C GLY A 899 -11.14 -33.97 27.96
N ASP A 900 -10.28 -33.88 28.96
CA ASP A 900 -10.41 -32.92 30.08
C ASP A 900 -9.84 -31.53 29.76
N VAL A 901 -9.20 -31.36 28.60
CA VAL A 901 -8.62 -30.09 28.19
C VAL A 901 -9.64 -29.26 27.42
N ILE A 902 -9.91 -28.07 27.90
CA ILE A 902 -10.77 -27.07 27.25
C ILE A 902 -9.91 -25.85 26.95
N ILE A 903 -9.90 -25.41 25.69
CA ILE A 903 -9.26 -24.16 25.25
C ILE A 903 -10.33 -23.15 24.89
N LYS A 904 -10.28 -22.00 25.56
CA LYS A 904 -11.15 -20.83 25.36
C LYS A 904 -10.35 -19.59 25.04
N MET A 905 -11.07 -18.55 24.64
CA MET A 905 -10.50 -17.21 24.49
C MET A 905 -10.00 -16.70 25.85
N PHE A 906 -8.89 -15.95 25.84
CA PHE A 906 -8.13 -15.45 26.99
C PHE A 906 -7.30 -16.47 27.76
N ASP A 907 -7.43 -17.76 27.44
CA ASP A 907 -6.61 -18.78 28.10
C ASP A 907 -5.12 -18.56 27.86
N THR A 908 -4.36 -18.95 28.87
CA THR A 908 -2.90 -18.96 28.83
C THR A 908 -2.42 -20.31 28.34
N VAL A 909 -1.65 -20.31 27.25
CA VAL A 909 -1.06 -21.50 26.65
C VAL A 909 0.45 -21.32 26.55
N LYS A 910 1.20 -22.42 26.51
CA LYS A 910 2.59 -22.40 26.06
C LYS A 910 2.66 -22.94 24.65
N VAL A 911 3.30 -22.18 23.76
CA VAL A 911 3.46 -22.54 22.36
C VAL A 911 4.93 -22.63 22.02
N GLU A 912 5.28 -23.63 21.23
CA GLU A 912 6.57 -23.71 20.55
C GLU A 912 6.47 -22.91 19.25
N ILE A 913 7.43 -22.02 19.03
CA ILE A 913 7.51 -21.12 17.88
C ILE A 913 8.72 -21.54 17.05
N LYS A 914 8.49 -21.80 15.77
CA LYS A 914 9.53 -22.11 14.79
C LYS A 914 9.17 -21.52 13.43
N VAL A 915 10.18 -21.23 12.62
CA VAL A 915 9.98 -20.92 11.20
C VAL A 915 10.18 -22.19 10.40
N GLU A 916 9.15 -22.62 9.70
CA GLU A 916 9.22 -23.70 8.71
C GLU A 916 9.26 -23.09 7.32
N GLY A 917 10.15 -23.60 6.46
CA GLY A 917 10.03 -23.35 5.03
C GLY A 917 8.90 -24.24 4.48
N ASP A 918 8.16 -23.73 3.50
CA ASP A 918 7.36 -24.62 2.65
C ASP A 918 8.27 -25.68 1.98
N GLU A 919 7.70 -26.79 1.49
CA GLU A 919 8.47 -27.87 0.86
C GLU A 919 9.34 -27.38 -0.30
N THR A 920 8.99 -26.24 -0.89
CA THR A 920 9.72 -25.61 -1.99
C THR A 920 10.77 -24.58 -1.56
N GLY A 921 10.83 -24.19 -0.27
CA GLY A 921 11.74 -23.19 0.29
C GLY A 921 11.46 -21.75 -0.16
N MET A 922 10.32 -21.51 -0.81
CA MET A 922 9.91 -20.24 -1.40
C MET A 922 9.05 -19.41 -0.46
N ARG A 923 8.55 -19.97 0.64
CA ARG A 923 7.84 -19.25 1.70
C ARG A 923 8.37 -19.68 3.06
N GLN A 924 8.67 -18.71 3.91
CA GLN A 924 8.94 -18.95 5.32
C GLN A 924 7.66 -18.66 6.09
N LYS A 925 7.13 -19.67 6.76
CA LYS A 925 5.92 -19.55 7.57
C LYS A 925 6.30 -19.77 9.03
N MET A 926 5.94 -18.82 9.87
CA MET A 926 5.98 -19.03 11.30
C MET A 926 4.90 -20.06 11.66
N ARG A 927 5.29 -21.10 12.39
CA ARG A 927 4.37 -22.10 12.93
C ARG A 927 4.42 -22.08 14.45
N MET A 928 3.23 -22.15 15.04
CA MET A 928 3.07 -22.35 16.47
C MET A 928 2.45 -23.72 16.74
N SER A 929 3.02 -24.45 17.70
CA SER A 929 2.52 -25.76 18.14
C SER A 929 2.23 -25.72 19.64
N LEU A 930 1.15 -26.35 20.07
CA LEU A 930 0.76 -26.37 21.48
C LEU A 930 1.74 -27.23 22.29
N VAL A 931 2.31 -26.66 23.35
CA VAL A 931 3.18 -27.37 24.32
C VAL A 931 2.44 -27.61 25.63
N TYR A 932 1.68 -26.61 26.09
CA TYR A 932 0.87 -26.71 27.29
C TYR A 932 -0.46 -25.94 27.12
N PRO A 933 -1.61 -26.51 27.52
CA PRO A 933 -1.81 -27.82 28.16
C PRO A 933 -1.40 -29.01 27.26
N GLN A 934 -0.94 -30.11 27.87
CA GLN A 934 -0.56 -31.31 27.12
C GLN A 934 -1.79 -32.02 26.60
N VAL A 935 -1.82 -32.28 25.30
CA VAL A 935 -2.93 -32.98 24.63
C VAL A 935 -2.34 -34.13 23.81
N PRO A 936 -2.70 -35.39 24.11
CA PRO A 936 -2.20 -36.55 23.38
C PRO A 936 -2.48 -36.40 21.88
N GLY A 937 -1.45 -36.51 21.06
CA GLY A 937 -1.56 -36.38 19.61
C GLY A 937 -1.24 -35.00 19.03
N LEU A 938 -1.06 -33.95 19.86
CA LEU A 938 -0.64 -32.60 19.41
C LEU A 938 0.76 -32.18 19.91
N GLU A 939 1.51 -33.11 20.50
CA GLU A 939 2.87 -32.86 21.00
C GLU A 939 3.82 -32.40 19.88
N PRO A 940 4.72 -31.44 20.15
CA PRO A 940 5.76 -31.03 19.20
C PRO A 940 6.57 -32.23 18.71
N SER A 941 6.90 -32.27 17.41
CA SER A 941 7.66 -33.37 16.84
C SER A 941 9.08 -33.39 17.39
N ASP A 942 9.34 -34.34 18.31
CA ASP A 942 10.62 -34.49 19.00
C ASP A 942 11.72 -35.03 18.06
N GLN A 943 12.21 -34.19 17.14
CA GLN A 943 13.38 -34.47 16.30
C GLN A 943 14.70 -34.08 17.01
N SER A 944 14.65 -33.28 18.07
CA SER A 944 15.82 -32.90 18.88
C SER A 944 16.33 -34.06 19.75
N GLY A 945 15.44 -34.89 20.31
CA GLY A 945 15.83 -36.02 21.17
C GLY A 945 16.57 -37.14 20.42
N LYS A 946 16.22 -37.39 19.15
CA LYS A 946 16.86 -38.45 18.34
C LYS A 946 18.28 -38.09 17.87
N LYS A 947 18.56 -36.83 17.56
CA LYS A 947 19.94 -36.39 17.21
C LYS A 947 20.87 -36.43 18.42
N ARG A 948 20.39 -36.09 19.63
CA ARG A 948 21.19 -36.18 20.87
C ARG A 948 21.55 -37.63 21.22
N LYS A 949 20.58 -38.56 21.15
CA LYS A 949 20.86 -39.99 21.37
C LYS A 949 21.75 -40.62 20.29
N ALA A 950 21.66 -40.17 19.03
CA ALA A 950 22.52 -40.64 17.94
C ALA A 950 23.97 -40.12 18.02
N GLN A 951 24.18 -38.92 18.59
CA GLN A 951 25.52 -38.37 18.86
C GLN A 951 26.17 -39.01 20.10
N GLU A 952 25.38 -39.32 21.14
CA GLU A 952 25.89 -40.05 22.32
C GLU A 952 26.24 -41.51 22.01
N THR A 953 25.48 -42.19 21.16
CA THR A 953 25.83 -43.55 20.70
C THR A 953 27.04 -43.55 19.76
N LYS A 954 27.20 -42.55 18.88
CA LYS A 954 28.41 -42.43 18.03
C LYS A 954 29.68 -42.08 18.82
N ASN A 955 29.57 -41.26 19.88
CA ASN A 955 30.70 -40.94 20.75
C ASN A 955 31.05 -42.10 21.70
N GLY A 956 30.07 -42.90 22.12
CA GLY A 956 30.28 -44.14 22.87
C GLY A 956 31.06 -45.18 22.06
N ASP A 957 30.66 -45.44 20.81
CA ASP A 957 31.29 -46.43 19.92
C ASP A 957 32.70 -46.04 19.43
N GLN A 958 33.00 -44.74 19.33
CA GLN A 958 34.36 -44.28 19.01
C GLN A 958 35.33 -44.43 20.18
N ASN A 959 34.85 -44.31 21.43
CA ASN A 959 35.68 -44.47 22.61
C ASN A 959 36.02 -45.96 22.90
N THR A 960 35.09 -46.89 22.67
CA THR A 960 35.37 -48.34 22.75
C THR A 960 36.33 -48.81 21.67
N LYS A 961 36.26 -48.27 20.44
CA LYS A 961 37.24 -48.59 19.37
C LYS A 961 38.63 -47.99 19.61
N ARG A 962 38.74 -46.86 20.31
CA ARG A 962 40.05 -46.29 20.72
C ARG A 962 40.69 -47.07 21.86
N GLN A 963 39.92 -47.54 22.85
CA GLN A 963 40.44 -48.36 23.95
C GLN A 963 40.81 -49.79 23.51
N ALA A 964 40.11 -50.37 22.52
CA ALA A 964 40.47 -51.67 21.96
C ALA A 964 41.77 -51.65 21.12
N LYS A 965 42.08 -50.54 20.44
CA LYS A 965 43.34 -50.38 19.70
C LYS A 965 44.56 -50.10 20.59
N ALA A 966 44.37 -49.55 21.79
CA ALA A 966 45.46 -49.31 22.75
C ALA A 966 45.87 -50.57 23.54
N LYS A 967 45.02 -51.61 23.59
CA LYS A 967 45.32 -52.89 24.28
C LYS A 967 45.95 -53.98 23.39
N VAL A 968 46.08 -53.73 22.08
CA VAL A 968 46.74 -54.66 21.12
C VAL A 968 48.14 -54.18 20.73
N ALA A 969 48.57 -53.01 21.24
CA ALA A 969 49.90 -52.44 21.04
C ALA A 969 50.75 -52.46 22.34
N ALA A 970 50.43 -53.36 23.28
CA ALA A 970 51.24 -53.72 24.43
C ALA A 970 51.45 -55.24 24.44
#